data_AF-A0A8D8SK57-F1
#
_entry.id   AF-A0A8D8SK57-F1
#
_cell.length_a   1.000
_cell.length_b   1.000
_cell.length_c   1.000
_cell.angle_alpha   90.00
_cell.angle_beta   90.00
_cell.angle_gamma   90.00
#
_symmetry.space_group_name_H-M   'P 1'
#
loop_
_entity.id
_entity.type
_entity.pdbx_description
1 polymer ?
#
loop_
_entity_poly.entity_id
_entity_poly.type
_entity_poly.pdbx_seq_one_letter_code
_entity_poly.pdbx_strand_id
1 'polypeptide(L)'
;MPEIEIRGIPVKFPYEPYDLQKEYMSKVIECLQTGKNGLLESPTGTGKTLCLLCATLAWQMAKKASIQAQRLGFNTESSMSSLEFITGDNNTTKWEDKFRAPRALYSSRTHSQLNQVLRELQKTEYTHVKVSTLGSRDQLCIHPDVSNPNNSGAVKKAMCRALVSNRSCKYYEEVASKVIDLNIEVGDIEDLVKKGKKKKCCPYFATKELQKSADVIFLPYNYLLDQRIRKTQEIELNNDVIILDEAHNVEKICEEAASVSLASSDLALCITEVTSVMEIVIRDEEVSFGGIEDASTKDFTKDDLMMLKGLLLELEKTFDEHLKLSEEGKSFDGAYIFAILGHAGLAIEHLPPLSELLYKLSQFVQAANTSQLSKMGAALNRFAEFIDAVSNSLGPARSTGMTDEFFRVFVCVEESKEKRRQIVTTKSTPKVVHFWCFNSGFAMKSLLSTGVHSIILTSGTLTPFSAVINELGIPLEVQLQNPHVIDKEQISVHVVKNGPNGKELKSVYATRDNTEHVNNLASTVLNTAGIVPGGLLVFFPSFAMMEKCMTMWVEAGMWTKISEKKPIFMETRKKEEMALVIEQYYEAVESTKGGILLAVFRGKVSEGLDFSNRKARGVIIFGVPYSPFKDLRIVGKKQYLDMKKKQNWSGSVWYEVDAMRGVNQALGRVIRHVKDYGVVLLCDTRYTSKQASLSPWLREFVYVNDKFGTVLTSLMRFFYSKKDMHQPVSSSTTKSGQFQASNLVSRRDLTSPTTPTQAVPNPFNTDLVQSYARSKGDSSSERLSDSQRTPVAKGKRSIFDVLDDEDENKPNTSHDLAAGPSGTTLSQSITNPNPSSSHSPTSSDIFVKPSSTNFSRPSTSSVARASSSSVANSNAAKKSKLSVKPLSINVNESPALPWVTVEEFFSDATKVLNKDRKKELFVFLKEYSNAKTNADSELNNFKTFIETLELHLPSAHVKTQHLHIAFRRFVSSEHRERFDEHCMEIMKREPLS
;
A
#
# COMPACT_ATOMS: atom_id res chain seq x y z
N MET A 1 -13.20 28.28 28.92
CA MET A 1 -13.81 28.07 27.59
C MET A 1 -15.31 27.92 27.77
N PRO A 2 -16.18 28.24 26.79
CA PRO A 2 -17.60 27.94 26.90
C PRO A 2 -17.81 26.42 27.09
N GLU A 3 -18.74 26.08 27.96
CA GLU A 3 -19.16 24.70 28.27
C GLU A 3 -20.60 24.53 27.81
N ILE A 4 -20.84 23.50 26.99
CA ILE A 4 -22.07 23.35 26.22
C ILE A 4 -22.54 21.91 26.35
N GLU A 5 -23.78 21.72 26.79
CA GLU A 5 -24.35 20.39 26.96
C GLU A 5 -24.74 19.79 25.60
N ILE A 6 -24.18 18.63 25.27
CA ILE A 6 -24.44 17.91 24.03
C ILE A 6 -24.78 16.45 24.38
N ARG A 7 -26.06 16.08 24.20
CA ARG A 7 -26.62 14.77 24.58
C ARG A 7 -26.33 14.34 26.03
N GLY A 8 -26.42 15.28 26.99
CA GLY A 8 -26.12 15.00 28.40
C GLY A 8 -24.63 14.93 28.76
N ILE A 9 -23.74 15.36 27.85
CA ILE A 9 -22.30 15.48 28.12
C ILE A 9 -21.93 16.98 28.11
N PRO A 10 -21.32 17.53 29.18
CA PRO A 10 -20.80 18.89 29.17
C PRO A 10 -19.51 18.95 28.32
N VAL A 11 -19.61 19.52 27.12
CA VAL A 11 -18.49 19.69 26.20
C VAL A 11 -17.94 21.11 26.33
N LYS A 12 -16.74 21.22 26.90
CA LYS A 12 -15.95 22.46 26.81
C LYS A 12 -15.38 22.59 25.40
N PHE A 13 -15.57 23.74 24.76
CA PHE A 13 -15.12 24.00 23.39
C PHE A 13 -14.32 25.32 23.31
N PRO A 14 -13.17 25.43 22.59
CA PRO A 14 -12.31 26.61 22.68
C PRO A 14 -12.91 27.96 22.28
N TYR A 15 -14.01 27.93 21.53
CA TYR A 15 -14.72 29.10 20.99
C TYR A 15 -16.23 28.86 21.13
N GLU A 16 -17.07 29.86 20.81
CA GLU A 16 -18.52 29.60 20.66
C GLU A 16 -18.76 28.79 19.37
N PRO A 17 -19.32 27.58 19.41
CA PRO A 17 -19.46 26.72 18.24
C PRO A 17 -20.69 27.08 17.40
N TYR A 18 -20.55 26.96 16.09
CA TYR A 18 -21.67 27.04 15.15
C TYR A 18 -22.58 25.81 15.29
N ASP A 19 -23.84 25.90 14.87
CA ASP A 19 -24.79 24.78 15.05
C ASP A 19 -24.39 23.52 14.28
N LEU A 20 -23.72 23.67 13.12
CA LEU A 20 -23.11 22.58 12.37
C LEU A 20 -21.96 21.88 13.13
N GLN A 21 -21.31 22.57 14.08
CA GLN A 21 -20.32 21.98 14.99
C GLN A 21 -21.01 21.28 16.17
N LYS A 22 -22.10 21.86 16.71
CA LYS A 22 -22.93 21.21 17.74
C LYS A 22 -23.54 19.90 17.22
N GLU A 23 -24.05 19.90 15.99
CA GLU A 23 -24.55 18.69 15.30
C GLU A 23 -23.44 17.64 15.11
N TYR A 24 -22.25 18.07 14.66
CA TYR A 24 -21.11 17.17 14.49
C TYR A 24 -20.67 16.54 15.82
N MET A 25 -20.54 17.35 16.88
CA MET A 25 -20.22 16.86 18.23
C MET A 25 -21.32 15.93 18.77
N SER A 26 -22.59 16.23 18.51
CA SER A 26 -23.72 15.36 18.84
C SER A 26 -23.61 14.00 18.15
N LYS A 27 -23.26 13.95 16.85
CA LYS A 27 -23.09 12.70 16.12
C LYS A 27 -21.87 11.90 16.56
N VAL A 28 -20.77 12.56 16.95
CA VAL A 28 -19.64 11.88 17.61
C VAL A 28 -20.08 11.26 18.94
N ILE A 29 -20.77 12.01 19.79
CA ILE A 29 -21.26 11.52 21.10
C ILE A 29 -22.32 10.42 20.93
N GLU A 30 -23.11 10.44 19.85
CA GLU A 30 -24.04 9.36 19.51
C GLU A 30 -23.33 8.03 19.24
N CYS A 31 -22.26 8.02 18.42
CA CYS A 31 -21.43 6.83 18.21
C CYS A 31 -20.93 6.28 19.55
N LEU A 32 -20.37 7.16 20.38
CA LEU A 32 -19.73 6.82 21.65
C LEU A 32 -20.73 6.33 22.70
N GLN A 33 -21.90 6.96 22.82
CA GLN A 33 -22.95 6.54 23.75
C GLN A 33 -23.61 5.20 23.36
N THR A 34 -23.68 4.89 22.06
CA THR A 34 -24.40 3.70 21.57
C THR A 34 -23.50 2.50 21.21
N GLY A 35 -22.16 2.69 21.17
CA GLY A 35 -21.24 1.66 20.69
C GLY A 35 -21.35 1.41 19.17
N LYS A 36 -21.85 2.40 18.42
CA LYS A 36 -22.11 2.28 16.98
C LYS A 36 -21.06 2.99 16.16
N ASN A 37 -20.73 2.41 15.01
CA ASN A 37 -19.76 3.01 14.09
C ASN A 37 -20.37 4.20 13.35
N GLY A 38 -19.55 5.22 13.11
CA GLY A 38 -19.94 6.48 12.50
C GLY A 38 -19.27 6.78 11.16
N LEU A 39 -20.01 7.41 10.25
CA LEU A 39 -19.53 7.93 8.97
C LEU A 39 -19.92 9.41 8.86
N LEU A 40 -18.95 10.30 9.09
CA LEU A 40 -19.18 11.74 9.29
C LEU A 40 -18.45 12.56 8.20
N GLU A 41 -19.18 13.15 7.27
CA GLU A 41 -18.64 14.10 6.30
C GLU A 41 -18.97 15.53 6.73
N SER A 42 -17.92 16.37 6.81
CA SER A 42 -18.06 17.80 7.05
C SER A 42 -16.95 18.52 6.27
N PRO A 43 -17.23 19.64 5.57
CA PRO A 43 -16.26 20.27 4.66
C PRO A 43 -14.94 20.76 5.30
N THR A 44 -14.09 21.38 4.50
CA THR A 44 -12.88 22.06 4.99
C THR A 44 -13.25 23.34 5.76
N GLY A 45 -12.44 23.73 6.74
CA GLY A 45 -12.66 24.94 7.53
C GLY A 45 -13.80 24.91 8.57
N THR A 46 -14.53 23.80 8.71
CA THR A 46 -15.63 23.66 9.69
C THR A 46 -15.18 23.34 11.12
N GLY A 47 -13.87 23.13 11.35
CA GLY A 47 -13.33 22.80 12.67
C GLY A 47 -13.48 21.34 13.10
N LYS A 48 -13.69 20.40 12.15
CA LYS A 48 -13.81 18.94 12.38
C LYS A 48 -12.94 18.40 13.52
N THR A 49 -11.63 18.62 13.43
CA THR A 49 -10.62 18.11 14.37
C THR A 49 -10.89 18.54 15.81
N LEU A 50 -11.22 19.82 16.05
CA LEU A 50 -11.58 20.32 17.38
C LEU A 50 -12.90 19.72 17.87
N CYS A 51 -13.91 19.63 16.99
CA CYS A 51 -15.21 19.04 17.33
C CYS A 51 -15.04 17.57 17.76
N LEU A 52 -14.26 16.81 16.99
CA LEU A 52 -13.96 15.40 17.20
C LEU A 52 -13.17 15.15 18.48
N LEU A 53 -12.13 15.95 18.75
CA LEU A 53 -11.37 15.90 20.00
C LEU A 53 -12.27 16.23 21.20
N CYS A 54 -12.90 17.41 21.23
CA CYS A 54 -13.63 17.89 22.40
C CYS A 54 -14.80 16.98 22.76
N ALA A 55 -15.58 16.52 21.76
CA ALA A 55 -16.68 15.59 21.96
C ALA A 55 -16.22 14.23 22.50
N THR A 56 -15.12 13.68 21.97
CA THR A 56 -14.58 12.38 22.42
C THR A 56 -14.04 12.47 23.84
N LEU A 57 -13.28 13.52 24.16
CA LEU A 57 -12.62 13.68 25.45
C LEU A 57 -13.61 14.01 26.56
N ALA A 58 -14.60 14.88 26.31
CA ALA A 58 -15.68 15.16 27.25
C ALA A 58 -16.47 13.88 27.60
N TRP A 59 -16.85 13.09 26.59
CA TRP A 59 -17.51 11.80 26.81
C TRP A 59 -16.62 10.81 27.57
N GLN A 60 -15.34 10.73 27.22
CA GLN A 60 -14.39 9.82 27.89
C GLN A 60 -14.19 10.19 29.37
N MET A 61 -14.12 11.48 29.70
CA MET A 61 -14.05 11.98 31.07
C MET A 61 -15.33 11.64 31.85
N ALA A 62 -16.51 11.91 31.27
CA ALA A 62 -17.79 11.54 31.88
C ALA A 62 -17.92 10.02 32.10
N LYS A 63 -17.47 9.21 31.13
CA LYS A 63 -17.47 7.74 31.22
C LYS A 63 -16.54 7.26 32.34
N LYS A 64 -15.33 7.81 32.45
CA LYS A 64 -14.38 7.54 33.55
C LYS A 64 -14.98 7.88 34.92
N ALA A 65 -15.60 9.05 35.06
CA ALA A 65 -16.29 9.45 36.29
C ALA A 65 -17.42 8.47 36.66
N SER A 66 -18.25 8.04 35.69
CA SER A 66 -19.31 7.05 35.95
C SER A 66 -18.76 5.69 36.41
N ILE A 67 -17.67 5.21 35.80
CA ILE A 67 -17.01 3.95 36.19
C ILE A 67 -16.39 4.09 37.59
N GLN A 68 -15.80 5.24 37.92
CA GLN A 68 -15.24 5.49 39.25
C GLN A 68 -16.34 5.55 40.32
N ALA A 69 -17.46 6.21 40.06
CA ALA A 69 -18.62 6.24 40.98
C ALA A 69 -19.21 4.83 41.20
N GLN A 70 -19.32 4.02 40.14
CA GLN A 70 -19.74 2.62 40.22
C GLN A 70 -18.77 1.77 41.06
N ARG A 71 -17.45 1.90 40.84
CA ARG A 71 -16.42 1.23 41.66
C ARG A 71 -16.44 1.65 43.13
N LEU A 72 -16.89 2.87 43.43
CA LEU A 72 -17.05 3.42 44.79
C LEU A 72 -18.42 3.12 45.42
N GLY A 73 -19.28 2.33 44.76
CA GLY A 73 -20.55 1.85 45.32
C GLY A 73 -21.70 2.86 45.34
N PHE A 74 -21.60 4.00 44.67
CA PHE A 74 -22.58 5.09 44.73
C PHE A 74 -23.91 4.86 43.97
N ASN A 75 -24.22 3.61 43.60
CA ASN A 75 -25.51 3.21 43.03
C ASN A 75 -26.30 2.37 44.03
N THR A 76 -27.16 3.02 44.82
CA THR A 76 -28.30 2.34 45.46
C THR A 76 -29.31 1.87 44.39
N GLU A 77 -30.17 0.91 44.76
CA GLU A 77 -31.41 0.52 44.05
C GLU A 77 -31.35 -0.31 42.74
N SER A 78 -30.22 -0.93 42.33
CA SER A 78 -30.26 -1.89 41.20
C SER A 78 -29.33 -3.12 41.22
N SER A 79 -28.41 -3.25 42.18
CA SER A 79 -27.35 -4.28 42.13
C SER A 79 -27.78 -5.73 42.45
N MET A 80 -29.08 -6.02 42.61
CA MET A 80 -29.54 -7.31 43.15
C MET A 80 -29.78 -8.42 42.10
N SER A 81 -29.76 -8.12 40.80
CA SER A 81 -29.97 -9.12 39.73
C SER A 81 -28.69 -9.61 39.03
N SER A 82 -27.52 -9.07 39.38
CA SER A 82 -26.25 -9.36 38.68
C SER A 82 -25.28 -10.27 39.47
N LEU A 83 -25.67 -10.70 40.67
CA LEU A 83 -24.83 -11.49 41.58
C LEU A 83 -24.91 -13.01 41.34
N GLU A 84 -25.98 -13.51 40.72
CA GLU A 84 -26.19 -14.96 40.50
C GLU A 84 -25.26 -15.60 39.45
N PHE A 85 -24.40 -14.82 38.77
CA PHE A 85 -23.46 -15.32 37.76
C PHE A 85 -22.00 -15.34 38.22
N ILE A 86 -21.73 -15.14 39.52
CA ILE A 86 -20.35 -14.90 40.02
C ILE A 86 -19.66 -16.18 40.55
N THR A 87 -20.42 -17.22 40.93
CA THR A 87 -19.86 -18.50 41.42
C THR A 87 -19.54 -19.48 40.29
N GLY A 88 -18.48 -19.24 39.49
CA GLY A 88 -18.13 -20.19 38.42
C GLY A 88 -16.81 -20.05 37.65
N ASP A 89 -16.16 -18.88 37.57
CA ASP A 89 -14.98 -18.70 36.70
C ASP A 89 -13.89 -17.85 37.39
N ASN A 90 -12.81 -18.49 37.85
CA ASN A 90 -11.68 -17.86 38.56
C ASN A 90 -10.75 -17.08 37.62
N ASN A 91 -11.31 -16.07 36.94
CA ASN A 91 -10.68 -15.39 35.80
C ASN A 91 -10.64 -13.87 36.00
N THR A 92 -9.77 -13.43 36.92
CA THR A 92 -9.65 -12.02 37.35
C THR A 92 -9.37 -11.04 36.21
N THR A 93 -8.68 -11.49 35.16
CA THR A 93 -8.43 -10.71 33.92
C THR A 93 -9.72 -10.25 33.23
N LYS A 94 -10.76 -11.10 33.17
CA LYS A 94 -12.08 -10.75 32.62
C LYS A 94 -12.83 -9.71 33.44
N TRP A 95 -12.44 -9.48 34.70
CA TRP A 95 -13.06 -8.50 35.58
C TRP A 95 -12.50 -7.09 35.35
N GLU A 96 -11.17 -6.96 35.24
CA GLU A 96 -10.53 -5.65 35.04
C GLU A 96 -10.91 -5.01 33.68
N ASP A 97 -10.94 -5.80 32.61
CA ASP A 97 -11.34 -5.35 31.26
C ASP A 97 -12.76 -4.78 31.23
N LYS A 98 -13.72 -5.42 31.93
CA LYS A 98 -15.12 -4.94 32.02
C LYS A 98 -15.25 -3.54 32.62
N PHE A 99 -14.29 -3.12 33.43
CA PHE A 99 -14.26 -1.80 34.06
C PHE A 99 -13.12 -0.90 33.53
N ARG A 100 -12.49 -1.24 32.40
CA ARG A 100 -11.55 -0.37 31.68
C ARG A 100 -12.35 0.73 30.98
N ALA A 101 -11.99 2.00 31.21
CA ALA A 101 -12.56 3.10 30.44
C ALA A 101 -11.98 3.10 29.02
N PRO A 102 -12.80 3.26 27.96
CA PRO A 102 -12.33 3.29 26.56
C PRO A 102 -11.22 4.32 26.32
N ARG A 103 -10.16 3.96 25.58
CA ARG A 103 -9.16 4.91 25.06
C ARG A 103 -9.57 5.41 23.68
N ALA A 104 -9.04 6.56 23.26
CA ALA A 104 -9.22 7.08 21.91
C ALA A 104 -7.98 6.85 21.05
N LEU A 105 -8.05 5.95 20.07
CA LEU A 105 -7.01 5.79 19.04
C LEU A 105 -7.31 6.77 17.90
N TYR A 106 -6.66 7.94 17.93
CA TYR A 106 -6.77 8.93 16.87
C TYR A 106 -5.77 8.61 15.76
N SER A 107 -6.31 8.29 14.58
CA SER A 107 -5.50 7.90 13.42
C SER A 107 -5.75 8.76 12.19
N SER A 108 -4.68 9.05 11.47
CA SER A 108 -4.66 9.84 10.24
C SER A 108 -3.59 9.31 9.29
N ARG A 109 -3.54 9.82 8.06
CA ARG A 109 -2.64 9.30 7.01
C ARG A 109 -1.16 9.59 7.24
N THR A 110 -0.78 10.69 7.89
CA THR A 110 0.63 11.03 8.18
C THR A 110 0.86 11.59 9.58
N HIS A 111 2.09 11.45 10.10
CA HIS A 111 2.49 12.10 11.34
C HIS A 111 2.40 13.64 11.28
N SER A 112 2.60 14.27 10.12
CA SER A 112 2.43 15.72 10.01
C SER A 112 0.99 16.18 10.25
N GLN A 113 -0.01 15.34 9.93
CA GLN A 113 -1.40 15.59 10.30
C GLN A 113 -1.61 15.35 11.82
N LEU A 114 -1.07 14.27 12.37
CA LEU A 114 -1.17 13.99 13.82
C LEU A 114 -0.53 15.11 14.67
N ASN A 115 0.62 15.65 14.25
CA ASN A 115 1.25 16.82 14.89
C ASN A 115 0.37 18.08 14.80
N GLN A 116 -0.45 18.24 13.75
CA GLN A 116 -1.45 19.31 13.69
C GLN A 116 -2.58 19.05 14.71
N VAL A 117 -3.10 17.83 14.80
CA VAL A 117 -4.15 17.46 15.78
C VAL A 117 -3.66 17.65 17.23
N LEU A 118 -2.42 17.29 17.54
CA LEU A 118 -1.78 17.55 18.84
C LEU A 118 -1.72 19.04 19.18
N ARG A 119 -1.43 19.90 18.19
CA ARG A 119 -1.43 21.36 18.35
C ARG A 119 -2.82 21.96 18.47
N GLU A 120 -3.86 21.31 17.95
CA GLU A 120 -5.25 21.68 18.25
C GLU A 120 -5.64 21.25 19.67
N LEU A 121 -5.26 20.04 20.12
CA LEU A 121 -5.48 19.56 21.49
C LEU A 121 -4.84 20.49 22.53
N GLN A 122 -3.62 20.99 22.26
CA GLN A 122 -2.91 21.99 23.08
C GLN A 122 -3.68 23.31 23.27
N LYS A 123 -4.68 23.63 22.43
CA LYS A 123 -5.54 24.83 22.56
C LYS A 123 -6.84 24.59 23.35
N THR A 124 -7.00 23.42 23.96
CA THR A 124 -8.21 23.03 24.69
C THR A 124 -7.98 22.95 26.20
N GLU A 125 -9.05 22.91 27.00
CA GLU A 125 -8.96 22.57 28.43
C GLU A 125 -8.66 21.08 28.69
N TYR A 126 -8.62 20.23 27.65
CA TYR A 126 -8.28 18.81 27.73
C TYR A 126 -6.76 18.53 27.67
N THR A 127 -5.91 19.54 27.83
CA THR A 127 -4.43 19.39 27.91
C THR A 127 -3.94 18.48 29.03
N HIS A 128 -4.81 18.17 30.01
CA HIS A 128 -4.54 17.31 31.16
C HIS A 128 -4.72 15.81 30.87
N VAL A 129 -5.21 15.41 29.69
CA VAL A 129 -5.37 13.98 29.34
C VAL A 129 -4.03 13.34 28.99
N LYS A 130 -3.87 12.06 29.31
CA LYS A 130 -2.64 11.30 29.03
C LYS A 130 -2.55 10.97 27.55
N VAL A 131 -1.43 11.30 26.91
CA VAL A 131 -1.23 11.13 25.48
C VAL A 131 -0.02 10.26 25.19
N SER A 132 -0.15 9.30 24.26
CA SER A 132 1.01 8.66 23.62
C SER A 132 0.99 8.88 22.11
N THR A 133 2.12 9.27 21.54
CA THR A 133 2.29 9.49 20.09
C THR A 133 3.23 8.41 19.55
N LEU A 134 2.69 7.44 18.81
CA LEU A 134 3.47 6.34 18.25
C LEU A 134 4.23 6.78 17.00
N GLY A 135 5.41 6.20 16.77
CA GLY A 135 6.26 6.50 15.62
C GLY A 135 7.28 5.40 15.34
N SER A 136 7.97 5.49 14.20
CA SER A 136 8.97 4.48 13.81
C SER A 136 10.31 4.69 14.52
N ARG A 137 11.19 3.67 14.46
CA ARG A 137 12.58 3.80 14.91
C ARG A 137 13.37 4.85 14.12
N ASP A 138 13.00 5.13 12.86
CA ASP A 138 13.61 6.21 12.07
C ASP A 138 13.30 7.61 12.60
N GLN A 139 12.21 7.75 13.36
CA GLN A 139 11.74 9.01 13.93
C GLN A 139 12.12 9.15 15.41
N LEU A 140 11.87 8.09 16.20
CA LEU A 140 11.96 8.12 17.67
C LEU A 140 13.29 7.59 18.24
N CYS A 141 14.20 7.05 17.45
CA CYS A 141 15.48 6.55 17.96
C CYS A 141 16.50 7.69 18.19
N ILE A 142 17.19 7.64 19.33
CA ILE A 142 18.21 8.62 19.73
C ILE A 142 19.62 8.01 19.92
N HIS A 143 19.78 6.71 19.69
CA HIS A 143 21.10 6.06 19.73
C HIS A 143 21.91 6.47 18.48
N PRO A 144 23.16 6.96 18.60
CA PRO A 144 23.91 7.49 17.46
C PRO A 144 23.98 6.53 16.27
N ASP A 145 24.41 5.29 16.51
CA ASP A 145 24.68 4.29 15.48
C ASP A 145 23.39 3.80 14.80
N VAL A 146 22.32 3.63 15.57
CA VAL A 146 21.00 3.21 15.05
C VAL A 146 20.30 4.35 14.31
N SER A 147 20.37 5.58 14.82
CA SER A 147 19.66 6.74 14.24
C SER A 147 20.30 7.29 12.96
N ASN A 148 21.50 6.82 12.60
CA ASN A 148 22.23 7.18 11.38
C ASN A 148 21.32 7.17 10.12
N PRO A 149 21.24 8.28 9.35
CA PRO A 149 20.33 8.39 8.20
C PRO A 149 20.68 7.44 7.05
N ASN A 150 21.93 6.94 6.98
CA ASN A 150 22.35 5.98 5.95
C ASN A 150 21.80 4.56 6.21
N ASN A 151 21.37 4.26 7.45
CA ASN A 151 20.80 2.96 7.79
C ASN A 151 19.35 2.86 7.31
N SER A 152 19.01 1.77 6.63
CA SER A 152 17.63 1.47 6.27
C SER A 152 16.78 1.16 7.51
N GLY A 153 15.48 1.41 7.45
CA GLY A 153 14.57 1.11 8.56
C GLY A 153 14.53 -0.38 8.97
N ALA A 154 15.00 -1.30 8.13
CA ALA A 154 15.24 -2.70 8.47
C ALA A 154 16.51 -2.86 9.33
N VAL A 155 17.64 -2.33 8.87
CA VAL A 155 18.91 -2.32 9.62
C VAL A 155 18.74 -1.65 10.99
N LYS A 156 17.98 -0.54 11.07
CA LYS A 156 17.66 0.11 12.35
C LYS A 156 16.81 -0.76 13.29
N LYS A 157 15.91 -1.61 12.77
CA LYS A 157 15.17 -2.59 13.59
C LYS A 157 16.12 -3.66 14.13
N ALA A 158 16.99 -4.22 13.29
CA ALA A 158 17.96 -5.26 13.68
C ALA A 158 18.94 -4.75 14.75
N MET A 159 19.65 -3.65 14.49
CA MET A 159 20.58 -3.04 15.45
C MET A 159 19.86 -2.68 16.77
N CYS A 160 18.65 -2.12 16.70
CA CYS A 160 17.87 -1.80 17.89
C CYS A 160 17.42 -3.05 18.68
N ARG A 161 17.21 -4.20 18.03
CA ARG A 161 16.91 -5.47 18.72
C ARG A 161 18.17 -5.98 19.41
N ALA A 162 19.29 -6.12 18.70
CA ALA A 162 20.55 -6.63 19.25
C ALA A 162 21.08 -5.80 20.45
N LEU A 163 21.01 -4.47 20.38
CA LEU A 163 21.39 -3.61 21.50
C LEU A 163 20.44 -3.69 22.70
N VAL A 164 19.22 -4.20 22.52
CA VAL A 164 18.21 -4.35 23.60
C VAL A 164 18.24 -5.75 24.20
N SER A 165 18.39 -6.81 23.39
CA SER A 165 18.60 -8.18 23.89
C SER A 165 19.86 -8.26 24.77
N ASN A 166 20.93 -7.59 24.34
CA ASN A 166 22.23 -7.63 25.00
C ASN A 166 22.38 -6.54 26.06
N ARG A 167 21.29 -5.84 26.44
CA ARG A 167 21.22 -4.75 27.45
C ARG A 167 22.26 -3.62 27.31
N SER A 168 22.80 -3.44 26.10
CA SER A 168 23.86 -2.45 25.82
C SER A 168 23.31 -1.09 25.40
N CYS A 169 22.03 -1.01 25.03
CA CYS A 169 21.31 0.22 24.72
C CYS A 169 21.07 1.06 26.00
N LYS A 170 22.04 1.92 26.36
CA LYS A 170 21.98 2.81 27.54
C LYS A 170 20.72 3.68 27.65
N TYR A 171 20.01 3.92 26.54
CA TYR A 171 18.75 4.67 26.53
C TYR A 171 17.52 3.81 26.84
N TYR A 172 17.59 2.48 26.66
CA TYR A 172 16.48 1.55 26.88
C TYR A 172 16.36 1.12 28.35
N GLU A 173 17.48 0.77 29.00
CA GLU A 173 17.52 0.43 30.43
C GLU A 173 16.90 1.53 31.30
N GLU A 174 17.05 2.79 30.86
CA GLU A 174 16.54 4.01 31.51
C GLU A 174 15.05 4.28 31.27
N VAL A 175 14.34 3.47 30.49
CA VAL A 175 12.91 3.69 30.20
C VAL A 175 12.02 3.43 31.42
N ALA A 176 12.25 2.33 32.13
CA ALA A 176 11.44 1.95 33.29
C ALA A 176 11.49 2.99 34.42
N SER A 177 12.64 3.68 34.58
CA SER A 177 12.84 4.72 35.59
C SER A 177 12.35 6.11 35.15
N LYS A 178 12.42 6.44 33.84
CA LYS A 178 12.20 7.81 33.33
C LYS A 178 11.02 7.98 32.36
N VAL A 179 10.16 6.98 32.20
CA VAL A 179 8.93 7.11 31.38
C VAL A 179 8.00 8.23 31.89
N ILE A 180 7.82 8.37 33.21
CA ILE A 180 6.97 9.40 33.83
C ILE A 180 7.50 10.80 33.49
N ASP A 181 8.82 10.94 33.46
CA ASP A 181 9.59 12.15 33.15
C ASP A 181 9.40 12.66 31.70
N LEU A 182 8.82 11.82 30.83
CA LEU A 182 8.45 12.16 29.45
C LEU A 182 6.94 12.45 29.28
N ASN A 183 6.10 12.01 30.22
CA ASN A 183 4.63 12.06 30.15
C ASN A 183 4.02 13.42 30.58
N ILE A 184 4.85 14.39 30.97
CA ILE A 184 4.41 15.58 31.73
C ILE A 184 3.55 16.55 30.88
N GLU A 185 3.69 16.53 29.54
CA GLU A 185 2.97 17.44 28.63
C GLU A 185 2.65 16.74 27.31
N VAL A 186 1.50 17.07 26.70
CA VAL A 186 1.12 16.68 25.33
C VAL A 186 2.19 17.16 24.34
N GLY A 187 2.92 16.23 23.71
CA GLY A 187 4.02 16.53 22.78
C GLY A 187 3.96 15.72 21.48
N ASP A 188 4.52 16.28 20.41
CA ASP A 188 4.71 15.58 19.14
C ASP A 188 5.99 14.72 19.12
N ILE A 189 6.26 14.05 18.00
CA ILE A 189 7.42 13.16 17.84
C ILE A 189 8.74 13.92 18.06
N GLU A 190 8.81 15.14 17.55
CA GLU A 190 9.94 16.04 17.65
C GLU A 190 10.19 16.48 19.11
N ASP A 191 9.13 16.81 19.86
CA ASP A 191 9.21 17.06 21.30
C ASP A 191 9.62 15.82 22.10
N LEU A 192 9.08 14.64 21.79
CA LEU A 192 9.45 13.37 22.45
C LEU A 192 10.93 13.03 22.24
N VAL A 193 11.47 13.24 21.04
CA VAL A 193 12.90 13.09 20.73
C VAL A 193 13.75 14.09 21.50
N LYS A 194 13.32 15.36 21.57
CA LYS A 194 14.00 16.44 22.30
C LYS A 194 14.03 16.17 23.81
N LYS A 195 12.91 15.73 24.40
CA LYS A 195 12.80 15.32 25.81
C LYS A 195 13.63 14.07 26.09
N GLY A 196 13.57 13.04 25.26
CA GLY A 196 14.37 11.82 25.38
C GLY A 196 15.88 12.08 25.34
N LYS A 197 16.36 12.93 24.42
CA LYS A 197 17.76 13.39 24.39
C LYS A 197 18.17 14.12 25.67
N LYS A 198 17.32 15.02 26.20
CA LYS A 198 17.57 15.75 27.46
C LYS A 198 17.60 14.84 28.69
N LYS A 199 16.73 13.82 28.75
CA LYS A 199 16.58 12.89 29.89
C LYS A 199 17.42 11.60 29.77
N LYS A 200 18.09 11.38 28.63
CA LYS A 200 18.79 10.12 28.26
C LYS A 200 17.88 8.87 28.28
N CYS A 201 16.61 9.02 27.92
CA CYS A 201 15.61 7.95 27.90
C CYS A 201 15.11 7.71 26.45
N CYS A 202 14.93 6.45 26.04
CA CYS A 202 14.57 6.08 24.67
C CYS A 202 13.09 6.40 24.33
N PRO A 203 12.80 7.35 23.41
CA PRO A 203 11.43 7.72 23.08
C PRO A 203 10.61 6.57 22.48
N TYR A 204 11.24 5.71 21.67
CA TYR A 204 10.55 4.61 20.99
C TYR A 204 9.97 3.56 21.95
N PHE A 205 10.67 3.25 23.05
CA PHE A 205 10.15 2.32 24.07
C PHE A 205 9.34 3.03 25.14
N ALA A 206 9.65 4.29 25.47
CA ALA A 206 8.81 5.10 26.37
C ALA A 206 7.39 5.26 25.82
N THR A 207 7.20 5.55 24.52
CA THR A 207 5.86 5.69 23.92
C THR A 207 5.03 4.41 23.97
N LYS A 208 5.66 3.22 23.88
CA LYS A 208 4.99 1.93 24.13
C LYS A 208 4.52 1.80 25.58
N GLU A 209 5.34 2.16 26.56
CA GLU A 209 4.95 2.09 27.97
C GLU A 209 3.83 3.09 28.29
N LEU A 210 3.92 4.31 27.74
CA LEU A 210 2.87 5.34 27.84
C LEU A 210 1.54 4.86 27.25
N GLN A 211 1.55 4.13 26.13
CA GLN A 211 0.36 3.60 25.44
C GLN A 211 -0.57 2.79 26.38
N LYS A 212 0.00 2.08 27.37
CA LYS A 212 -0.76 1.26 28.33
C LYS A 212 -1.69 2.10 29.20
N SER A 213 -1.23 3.29 29.60
CA SER A 213 -1.95 4.20 30.52
C SER A 213 -2.47 5.47 29.84
N ALA A 214 -2.31 5.60 28.53
CA ALA A 214 -2.76 6.74 27.74
C ALA A 214 -4.29 6.78 27.59
N ASP A 215 -4.84 7.98 27.63
CA ASP A 215 -6.23 8.29 27.37
C ASP A 215 -6.47 8.43 25.85
N VAL A 216 -5.48 9.00 25.16
CA VAL A 216 -5.45 9.17 23.70
C VAL A 216 -4.14 8.61 23.15
N ILE A 217 -4.23 7.85 22.06
CA ILE A 217 -3.07 7.33 21.33
C ILE A 217 -3.13 7.89 19.90
N PHE A 218 -2.09 8.62 19.48
CA PHE A 218 -1.95 9.12 18.12
C PHE A 218 -1.06 8.19 17.30
N LEU A 219 -1.58 7.65 16.20
CA LEU A 219 -0.85 6.70 15.35
C LEU A 219 -1.27 6.79 13.87
N PRO A 220 -0.37 6.54 12.90
CA PRO A 220 -0.71 6.56 11.48
C PRO A 220 -1.55 5.33 11.10
N TYR A 221 -2.39 5.44 10.06
CA TYR A 221 -3.32 4.38 9.65
C TYR A 221 -2.71 2.98 9.53
N ASN A 222 -1.48 2.85 9.02
CA ASN A 222 -0.85 1.55 8.85
C ASN A 222 -0.53 0.86 10.18
N TYR A 223 -0.36 1.58 11.28
CA TYR A 223 -0.17 0.98 12.61
C TYR A 223 -1.47 0.37 13.14
N LEU A 224 -2.62 0.88 12.68
CA LEU A 224 -3.95 0.39 13.07
C LEU A 224 -4.50 -0.68 12.13
N LEU A 225 -4.28 -0.54 10.82
CA LEU A 225 -4.91 -1.40 9.80
C LEU A 225 -4.10 -2.66 9.47
N ASP A 226 -2.75 -2.58 9.46
CA ASP A 226 -1.89 -3.76 9.27
C ASP A 226 -1.77 -4.56 10.58
N GLN A 227 -2.25 -5.80 10.56
CA GLN A 227 -2.26 -6.69 11.73
C GLN A 227 -0.84 -7.05 12.21
N ARG A 228 0.16 -7.10 11.31
CA ARG A 228 1.57 -7.37 11.65
C ARG A 228 2.16 -6.19 12.40
N ILE A 229 1.82 -4.96 11.99
CA ILE A 229 2.24 -3.74 12.68
C ILE A 229 1.51 -3.59 14.03
N ARG A 230 0.19 -3.86 14.11
CA ARG A 230 -0.55 -3.92 15.38
C ARG A 230 0.15 -4.83 16.41
N LYS A 231 0.42 -6.09 16.02
CA LYS A 231 1.15 -7.07 16.86
C LYS A 231 2.53 -6.53 17.27
N THR A 232 3.32 -6.04 16.33
CA THR A 232 4.70 -5.53 16.57
C THR A 232 4.74 -4.31 17.52
N GLN A 233 3.65 -3.55 17.60
CA GLN A 233 3.55 -2.35 18.44
C GLN A 233 2.73 -2.57 19.73
N GLU A 234 2.36 -3.82 20.05
CA GLU A 234 1.56 -4.17 21.24
C GLU A 234 0.22 -3.39 21.32
N ILE A 235 -0.43 -3.17 20.17
CA ILE A 235 -1.70 -2.42 20.11
C ILE A 235 -2.88 -3.36 20.34
N GLU A 236 -3.26 -3.49 21.61
CA GLU A 236 -4.58 -3.95 22.04
C GLU A 236 -5.68 -2.93 21.66
N LEU A 237 -6.89 -3.42 21.42
CA LEU A 237 -8.04 -2.64 20.92
C LEU A 237 -9.37 -2.92 21.66
N ASN A 238 -9.36 -3.79 22.67
CA ASN A 238 -10.57 -4.18 23.40
C ASN A 238 -11.20 -2.98 24.11
N ASN A 239 -12.50 -2.74 23.88
CA ASN A 239 -13.27 -1.62 24.40
C ASN A 239 -12.73 -0.22 24.00
N ASP A 240 -11.88 -0.10 22.97
CA ASP A 240 -11.33 1.19 22.54
C ASP A 240 -12.15 1.87 21.42
N VAL A 241 -12.12 3.20 21.41
CA VAL A 241 -12.68 4.05 20.36
C VAL A 241 -11.63 4.25 19.27
N ILE A 242 -11.99 3.93 18.03
CA ILE A 242 -11.15 4.18 16.85
C ILE A 242 -11.66 5.41 16.11
N ILE A 243 -10.75 6.36 15.82
CA ILE A 243 -11.02 7.55 15.01
C ILE A 243 -10.13 7.50 13.78
N LEU A 244 -10.73 7.56 12.59
CA LEU A 244 -10.03 7.64 11.30
C LEU A 244 -10.32 9.01 10.67
N ASP A 245 -9.36 9.93 10.71
CA ASP A 245 -9.52 11.32 10.24
C ASP A 245 -8.74 11.58 8.93
N GLU A 246 -9.38 12.25 7.99
CA GLU A 246 -9.10 12.20 6.54
C GLU A 246 -9.21 10.77 5.92
N ALA A 247 -10.26 10.06 6.34
CA ALA A 247 -10.57 8.66 6.03
C ALA A 247 -10.78 8.31 4.54
N HIS A 248 -10.71 9.28 3.63
CA HIS A 248 -10.97 9.10 2.19
C HIS A 248 -9.96 8.18 1.46
N ASN A 249 -8.94 7.65 2.16
CA ASN A 249 -7.97 6.67 1.66
C ASN A 249 -8.03 5.31 2.39
N VAL A 250 -8.89 5.14 3.40
CA VAL A 250 -8.89 3.95 4.28
C VAL A 250 -9.14 2.67 3.50
N GLU A 251 -10.07 2.69 2.54
CA GLU A 251 -10.36 1.57 1.62
C GLU A 251 -9.07 1.02 0.98
N LYS A 252 -8.32 1.90 0.31
CA LYS A 252 -7.07 1.56 -0.37
C LYS A 252 -5.99 1.07 0.60
N ILE A 253 -5.87 1.66 1.78
CA ILE A 253 -4.84 1.30 2.77
C ILE A 253 -5.13 -0.08 3.38
N CYS A 254 -6.42 -0.44 3.57
CA CYS A 254 -6.82 -1.79 3.96
C CYS A 254 -6.46 -2.83 2.88
N GLU A 255 -6.75 -2.52 1.61
CA GLU A 255 -6.40 -3.38 0.47
C GLU A 255 -4.88 -3.54 0.34
N GLU A 256 -4.11 -2.45 0.48
CA GLU A 256 -2.64 -2.47 0.42
C GLU A 256 -2.01 -3.22 1.59
N ALA A 257 -2.52 -3.08 2.82
CA ALA A 257 -1.99 -3.78 4.00
C ALA A 257 -2.17 -5.30 3.94
N ALA A 258 -3.27 -5.79 3.34
CA ALA A 258 -3.55 -7.21 3.16
C ALA A 258 -2.92 -7.80 1.88
N SER A 259 -2.45 -6.98 0.94
CA SER A 259 -1.93 -7.42 -0.36
C SER A 259 -0.42 -7.69 -0.32
N VAL A 260 0.01 -8.83 -0.87
CA VAL A 260 1.41 -9.22 -0.99
C VAL A 260 1.77 -9.66 -2.41
N SER A 261 3.05 -9.83 -2.69
CA SER A 261 3.55 -10.31 -3.99
C SER A 261 4.92 -10.96 -3.84
N LEU A 262 5.20 -11.97 -4.65
CA LEU A 262 6.43 -12.76 -4.63
C LEU A 262 6.93 -12.94 -6.07
N ALA A 263 8.19 -12.58 -6.33
CA ALA A 263 8.81 -12.67 -7.65
C ALA A 263 9.82 -13.81 -7.73
N SER A 264 10.10 -14.33 -8.93
CA SER A 264 11.19 -15.29 -9.16
C SER A 264 12.53 -14.76 -8.61
N SER A 265 12.84 -13.47 -8.81
CA SER A 265 14.05 -12.85 -8.25
C SER A 265 14.08 -12.75 -6.72
N ASP A 266 12.91 -12.83 -6.06
CA ASP A 266 12.83 -12.84 -4.60
C ASP A 266 12.96 -14.26 -4.03
N LEU A 267 12.52 -15.30 -4.77
CA LEU A 267 12.81 -16.70 -4.45
C LEU A 267 14.31 -17.03 -4.59
N ALA A 268 14.93 -16.65 -5.71
CA ALA A 268 16.37 -16.83 -5.93
C ALA A 268 17.23 -16.15 -4.85
N LEU A 269 16.81 -14.97 -4.38
CA LEU A 269 17.43 -14.30 -3.23
C LEU A 269 17.20 -15.05 -1.92
N CYS A 270 16.02 -15.64 -1.67
CA CYS A 270 15.81 -16.49 -0.49
C CYS A 270 16.73 -17.72 -0.52
N ILE A 271 16.88 -18.39 -1.67
CA ILE A 271 17.76 -19.56 -1.84
C ILE A 271 19.22 -19.17 -1.55
N THR A 272 19.67 -18.01 -2.04
CA THR A 272 20.99 -17.45 -1.71
C THR A 272 21.12 -17.15 -0.20
N GLU A 273 20.15 -16.45 0.39
CA GLU A 273 20.16 -16.10 1.83
C GLU A 273 20.21 -17.34 2.74
N VAL A 274 19.42 -18.39 2.45
CA VAL A 274 19.47 -19.66 3.18
C VAL A 274 20.80 -20.38 2.97
N THR A 275 21.34 -20.39 1.74
CA THR A 275 22.61 -21.06 1.44
C THR A 275 23.78 -20.44 2.22
N SER A 276 23.84 -19.11 2.35
CA SER A 276 24.86 -18.47 3.19
C SER A 276 24.68 -18.74 4.68
N VAL A 277 23.44 -18.93 5.18
CA VAL A 277 23.23 -19.42 6.56
C VAL A 277 23.74 -20.84 6.71
N MET A 278 23.48 -21.73 5.75
CA MET A 278 24.00 -23.09 5.76
C MET A 278 25.52 -23.10 5.79
N GLU A 279 26.21 -22.28 4.98
CA GLU A 279 27.67 -22.18 4.98
C GLU A 279 28.22 -21.75 6.34
N ILE A 280 27.65 -20.70 6.95
CA ILE A 280 28.02 -20.22 8.30
C ILE A 280 27.81 -21.33 9.35
N VAL A 281 26.71 -22.08 9.26
CA VAL A 281 26.33 -23.14 10.21
C VAL A 281 27.06 -24.47 9.94
N ILE A 282 27.67 -24.65 8.76
CA ILE A 282 28.49 -25.82 8.41
C ILE A 282 29.94 -25.64 8.84
N ARG A 283 30.50 -24.43 8.70
CA ARG A 283 31.90 -24.17 9.06
C ARG A 283 32.15 -24.14 10.56
N ASP A 284 31.09 -23.99 11.36
CA ASP A 284 31.11 -23.67 12.79
C ASP A 284 32.13 -22.55 13.13
N GLU A 285 32.22 -21.57 12.21
CA GLU A 285 32.78 -20.26 12.52
C GLU A 285 31.98 -19.68 13.69
N GLU A 286 32.64 -19.45 14.83
CA GLU A 286 32.09 -18.60 15.88
C GLU A 286 31.89 -17.21 15.28
N VAL A 287 30.63 -16.89 14.93
CA VAL A 287 30.25 -15.59 14.38
C VAL A 287 30.40 -14.55 15.48
N SER A 288 31.63 -14.08 15.70
CA SER A 288 31.94 -13.21 16.84
C SER A 288 31.07 -11.96 16.77
N PHE A 289 30.22 -11.78 17.78
CA PHE A 289 29.08 -10.86 17.71
C PHE A 289 29.50 -9.41 18.02
N GLY A 290 30.47 -8.90 17.26
CA GLY A 290 31.11 -7.62 17.51
C GLY A 290 31.96 -7.59 18.78
N GLY A 291 32.54 -8.74 19.18
CA GLY A 291 33.28 -8.88 20.44
C GLY A 291 32.41 -9.21 21.65
N ILE A 292 31.41 -10.08 21.47
CA ILE A 292 30.54 -10.61 22.54
C ILE A 292 30.44 -12.13 22.35
N GLU A 293 30.73 -12.89 23.40
CA GLU A 293 30.80 -14.37 23.38
C GLU A 293 29.43 -15.05 23.58
N ASP A 294 28.47 -14.36 24.22
CA ASP A 294 27.13 -14.88 24.52
C ASP A 294 26.04 -14.22 23.64
N ALA A 295 25.81 -14.77 22.45
CA ALA A 295 24.86 -14.21 21.47
C ALA A 295 23.88 -15.25 20.88
N SER A 296 22.96 -15.73 21.72
CA SER A 296 21.80 -16.58 21.41
C SER A 296 22.08 -17.96 20.77
N THR A 297 21.57 -19.01 21.42
CA THR A 297 21.50 -20.36 20.86
C THR A 297 20.81 -20.37 19.49
N LYS A 298 21.38 -21.10 18.52
CA LYS A 298 20.84 -21.28 17.16
C LYS A 298 19.44 -21.96 17.25
N ASP A 299 18.36 -21.16 17.25
CA ASP A 299 16.96 -21.60 17.43
C ASP A 299 16.34 -22.16 16.12
N PHE A 300 17.14 -22.96 15.40
CA PHE A 300 16.84 -23.66 14.15
C PHE A 300 17.92 -24.72 13.89
N THR A 301 17.55 -25.85 13.31
CA THR A 301 18.43 -27.00 13.07
C THR A 301 19.12 -26.95 11.70
N LYS A 302 20.07 -27.86 11.45
CA LYS A 302 20.66 -28.06 10.11
C LYS A 302 19.61 -28.64 9.14
N ASP A 303 18.66 -29.42 9.64
CA ASP A 303 17.59 -30.06 8.88
C ASP A 303 16.50 -29.06 8.46
N ASP A 304 16.14 -28.10 9.32
CA ASP A 304 15.24 -26.98 8.97
C ASP A 304 15.76 -26.19 7.76
N LEU A 305 17.08 -25.96 7.70
CA LEU A 305 17.72 -25.27 6.58
C LEU A 305 17.69 -26.09 5.28
N MET A 306 17.92 -27.41 5.38
CA MET A 306 17.84 -28.32 4.23
C MET A 306 16.41 -28.44 3.71
N MET A 307 15.43 -28.59 4.60
CA MET A 307 13.99 -28.64 4.28
C MET A 307 13.55 -27.34 3.60
N LEU A 308 13.88 -26.18 4.20
CA LEU A 308 13.56 -24.87 3.62
C LEU A 308 14.22 -24.65 2.26
N LYS A 309 15.48 -25.04 2.07
CA LYS A 309 16.16 -24.90 0.78
C LYS A 309 15.53 -25.78 -0.30
N GLY A 310 15.20 -27.04 0.01
CA GLY A 310 14.49 -27.93 -0.92
C GLY A 310 13.11 -27.40 -1.32
N LEU A 311 12.37 -26.89 -0.35
CA LEU A 311 11.04 -26.29 -0.51
C LEU A 311 11.07 -24.99 -1.35
N LEU A 312 12.09 -24.13 -1.16
CA LEU A 312 12.29 -22.95 -2.00
C LEU A 312 12.62 -23.32 -3.46
N LEU A 313 13.40 -24.39 -3.68
CA LEU A 313 13.74 -24.89 -5.02
C LEU A 313 12.52 -25.50 -5.73
N GLU A 314 11.69 -26.27 -5.05
CA GLU A 314 10.45 -26.82 -5.63
C GLU A 314 9.40 -25.71 -5.88
N LEU A 315 9.42 -24.62 -5.09
CA LEU A 315 8.60 -23.44 -5.35
C LEU A 315 9.10 -22.60 -6.54
N GLU A 316 10.43 -22.49 -6.75
CA GLU A 316 11.03 -21.90 -7.95
C GLU A 316 10.68 -22.72 -9.21
N LYS A 317 10.81 -24.05 -9.13
CA LYS A 317 10.37 -24.99 -10.18
C LYS A 317 8.87 -24.89 -10.46
N THR A 318 8.03 -24.78 -9.42
CA THR A 318 6.58 -24.54 -9.55
C THR A 318 6.30 -23.21 -10.28
N PHE A 319 7.07 -22.16 -9.97
CA PHE A 319 6.97 -20.88 -10.67
C PHE A 319 7.30 -21.04 -12.16
N ASP A 320 8.32 -21.81 -12.53
CA ASP A 320 8.71 -22.01 -13.92
C ASP A 320 7.76 -22.95 -14.71
N GLU A 321 7.47 -24.13 -14.20
CA GLU A 321 6.72 -25.19 -14.91
C GLU A 321 5.20 -24.99 -14.87
N HIS A 322 4.63 -24.68 -13.70
CA HIS A 322 3.17 -24.70 -13.50
C HIS A 322 2.49 -23.35 -13.80
N LEU A 323 3.18 -22.22 -13.59
CA LEU A 323 2.60 -20.89 -13.82
C LEU A 323 2.62 -20.50 -15.31
N LYS A 324 1.56 -20.88 -16.04
CA LYS A 324 1.37 -20.52 -17.45
C LYS A 324 0.99 -19.04 -17.61
N LEU A 325 1.88 -18.29 -18.27
CA LEU A 325 1.66 -16.89 -18.64
C LEU A 325 0.55 -16.74 -19.71
N SER A 326 0.03 -15.53 -19.81
CA SER A 326 -0.85 -15.06 -20.90
C SER A 326 -0.65 -13.57 -21.10
N GLU A 327 -0.80 -13.08 -22.33
CA GLU A 327 -0.38 -11.72 -22.73
C GLU A 327 -1.05 -10.57 -21.96
N GLU A 328 -2.26 -10.78 -21.42
CA GLU A 328 -2.96 -9.79 -20.57
C GLU A 328 -2.91 -10.11 -19.05
N GLY A 329 -2.24 -11.19 -18.64
CA GLY A 329 -2.19 -11.67 -17.25
C GLY A 329 -3.50 -12.32 -16.77
N LYS A 330 -3.48 -13.63 -16.53
CA LYS A 330 -4.67 -14.33 -16.00
C LYS A 330 -4.92 -13.95 -14.55
N SER A 331 -6.15 -13.54 -14.27
CA SER A 331 -6.72 -13.48 -12.93
C SER A 331 -7.28 -14.85 -12.54
N PHE A 332 -7.03 -15.26 -11.31
CA PHE A 332 -7.55 -16.48 -10.70
C PHE A 332 -8.26 -16.15 -9.39
N ASP A 333 -9.16 -17.03 -8.96
CA ASP A 333 -9.76 -16.97 -7.62
C ASP A 333 -8.68 -17.02 -6.51
N GLY A 334 -8.99 -16.46 -5.36
CA GLY A 334 -8.03 -16.26 -4.27
C GLY A 334 -7.46 -17.58 -3.75
N ALA A 335 -8.29 -18.61 -3.66
CA ALA A 335 -7.91 -19.95 -3.22
C ALA A 335 -6.89 -20.65 -4.15
N TYR A 336 -6.70 -20.17 -5.39
CA TYR A 336 -5.66 -20.67 -6.29
C TYR A 336 -4.24 -20.53 -5.67
N ILE A 337 -4.03 -19.62 -4.72
CA ILE A 337 -2.75 -19.51 -4.01
C ILE A 337 -2.37 -20.80 -3.28
N PHE A 338 -3.34 -21.50 -2.68
CA PHE A 338 -3.08 -22.77 -1.97
C PHE A 338 -2.79 -23.91 -2.96
N ALA A 339 -3.30 -23.84 -4.19
CA ALA A 339 -2.88 -24.74 -5.25
C ALA A 339 -1.44 -24.47 -5.68
N ILE A 340 -1.01 -23.21 -5.86
CA ILE A 340 0.39 -22.88 -6.18
C ILE A 340 1.33 -23.39 -5.08
N LEU A 341 1.02 -23.09 -3.81
CA LEU A 341 1.83 -23.54 -2.68
C LEU A 341 1.81 -25.08 -2.54
N GLY A 342 0.66 -25.73 -2.73
CA GLY A 342 0.52 -27.19 -2.66
C GLY A 342 1.38 -27.96 -3.67
N HIS A 343 1.62 -27.43 -4.87
CA HIS A 343 2.56 -28.05 -5.84
C HIS A 343 4.00 -28.10 -5.29
N ALA A 344 4.40 -27.12 -4.47
CA ALA A 344 5.69 -27.07 -3.78
C ALA A 344 5.68 -27.79 -2.41
N GLY A 345 4.67 -28.61 -2.12
CA GLY A 345 4.53 -29.35 -0.85
C GLY A 345 4.03 -28.51 0.33
N LEU A 346 3.66 -27.25 0.12
CA LEU A 346 3.19 -26.34 1.19
C LEU A 346 1.70 -26.53 1.48
N ALA A 347 1.39 -27.46 2.38
CA ALA A 347 0.08 -27.56 3.00
C ALA A 347 -0.23 -26.36 3.91
N ILE A 348 -1.52 -26.05 4.08
CA ILE A 348 -2.02 -24.88 4.84
C ILE A 348 -1.51 -24.86 6.29
N GLU A 349 -1.40 -26.03 6.92
CA GLU A 349 -0.97 -26.17 8.32
C GLU A 349 0.52 -25.86 8.55
N HIS A 350 1.35 -25.97 7.51
CA HIS A 350 2.78 -25.67 7.57
C HIS A 350 3.09 -24.18 7.41
N LEU A 351 2.12 -23.35 6.99
CA LEU A 351 2.34 -21.92 6.73
C LEU A 351 2.75 -21.12 7.98
N PRO A 352 2.11 -21.26 9.18
CA PRO A 352 2.53 -20.50 10.36
C PRO A 352 3.94 -20.87 10.87
N PRO A 353 4.31 -22.15 11.06
CA PRO A 353 5.67 -22.52 11.47
C PRO A 353 6.75 -22.06 10.47
N LEU A 354 6.47 -22.17 9.16
CA LEU A 354 7.38 -21.67 8.13
C LEU A 354 7.60 -20.16 8.25
N SER A 355 6.55 -19.38 8.47
CA SER A 355 6.69 -17.93 8.66
C SER A 355 7.56 -17.59 9.87
N GLU A 356 7.41 -18.34 10.98
CA GLU A 356 8.25 -18.17 12.17
C GLU A 356 9.72 -18.49 11.87
N LEU A 357 10.01 -19.64 11.22
CA LEU A 357 11.37 -20.02 10.82
C LEU A 357 12.01 -18.95 9.90
N LEU A 358 11.27 -18.47 8.89
CA LEU A 358 11.75 -17.41 8.00
C LEU A 358 12.06 -16.11 8.75
N TYR A 359 11.26 -15.74 9.76
CA TYR A 359 11.54 -14.59 10.63
C TYR A 359 12.74 -14.83 11.56
N LYS A 360 12.98 -16.05 12.05
CA LYS A 360 14.19 -16.39 12.83
C LYS A 360 15.45 -16.29 11.97
N LEU A 361 15.47 -16.94 10.81
CA LEU A 361 16.59 -16.91 9.88
C LEU A 361 16.88 -15.50 9.35
N SER A 362 15.84 -14.74 9.00
CA SER A 362 15.99 -13.33 8.60
C SER A 362 16.66 -12.48 9.68
N GLN A 363 16.37 -12.73 10.96
CA GLN A 363 17.00 -12.02 12.07
C GLN A 363 18.45 -12.48 12.30
N PHE A 364 18.73 -13.78 12.20
CA PHE A 364 20.11 -14.31 12.28
C PHE A 364 21.02 -13.68 11.21
N VAL A 365 20.57 -13.65 9.95
CA VAL A 365 21.33 -13.03 8.85
C VAL A 365 21.55 -11.52 9.06
N GLN A 366 20.51 -10.80 9.50
CA GLN A 366 20.63 -9.36 9.82
C GLN A 366 21.53 -9.07 11.03
N ALA A 367 21.78 -10.05 11.89
CA ALA A 367 22.60 -9.91 13.08
C ALA A 367 24.07 -10.34 12.87
N ALA A 368 24.34 -11.25 11.92
CA ALA A 368 25.69 -11.77 11.62
C ALA A 368 26.68 -10.72 11.04
N ASN A 369 26.16 -9.61 10.50
CA ASN A 369 26.83 -8.31 10.29
C ASN A 369 28.24 -8.28 9.62
N THR A 370 28.65 -9.32 8.91
CA THR A 370 29.87 -9.30 8.08
C THR A 370 29.70 -8.32 6.91
N SER A 371 30.82 -7.77 6.41
CA SER A 371 30.82 -6.59 5.53
C SER A 371 30.07 -6.76 4.20
N GLN A 372 29.94 -8.00 3.71
CA GLN A 372 29.15 -8.34 2.52
C GLN A 372 27.66 -8.60 2.83
N LEU A 373 27.32 -9.02 4.06
CA LEU A 373 25.97 -9.46 4.46
C LEU A 373 24.99 -8.33 4.81
N SER A 374 25.42 -7.07 4.89
CA SER A 374 24.64 -5.90 5.35
C SER A 374 23.32 -5.58 4.59
N LYS A 375 22.93 -6.39 3.60
CA LYS A 375 21.68 -6.32 2.84
C LYS A 375 20.87 -7.62 2.83
N MET A 376 21.38 -8.69 3.43
CA MET A 376 20.80 -10.03 3.41
C MET A 376 19.80 -10.23 4.56
N GLY A 377 18.98 -11.28 4.44
CA GLY A 377 17.80 -11.53 5.27
C GLY A 377 16.56 -10.75 4.81
N ALA A 378 16.69 -9.91 3.78
CA ALA A 378 15.64 -9.04 3.27
C ALA A 378 14.72 -9.75 2.27
N ALA A 379 15.16 -10.85 1.63
CA ALA A 379 14.26 -11.71 0.87
C ALA A 379 13.47 -12.64 1.78
N LEU A 380 14.14 -13.30 2.75
CA LEU A 380 13.52 -14.11 3.79
C LEU A 380 12.38 -13.39 4.52
N ASN A 381 12.59 -12.13 4.92
CA ASN A 381 11.54 -11.33 5.58
C ASN A 381 10.31 -11.07 4.68
N ARG A 382 10.52 -10.90 3.36
CA ARG A 382 9.43 -10.67 2.40
C ARG A 382 8.68 -11.96 2.05
N PHE A 383 9.37 -13.10 2.05
CA PHE A 383 8.72 -14.39 1.92
C PHE A 383 7.92 -14.74 3.19
N ALA A 384 8.44 -14.45 4.38
CA ALA A 384 7.68 -14.53 5.64
C ALA A 384 6.41 -13.67 5.57
N GLU A 385 6.53 -12.38 5.23
CA GLU A 385 5.39 -11.46 5.08
C GLU A 385 4.35 -11.93 4.05
N PHE A 386 4.76 -12.69 3.02
CA PHE A 386 3.89 -13.30 2.02
C PHE A 386 3.14 -14.52 2.57
N ILE A 387 3.85 -15.45 3.22
CA ILE A 387 3.28 -16.63 3.87
C ILE A 387 2.29 -16.21 4.97
N ASP A 388 2.64 -15.19 5.77
CA ASP A 388 1.80 -14.62 6.81
C ASP A 388 0.49 -14.07 6.22
N ALA A 389 0.53 -13.31 5.12
CA ALA A 389 -0.66 -12.77 4.47
C ALA A 389 -1.57 -13.85 3.87
N VAL A 390 -0.99 -14.88 3.24
CA VAL A 390 -1.74 -16.04 2.71
C VAL A 390 -2.40 -16.82 3.84
N SER A 391 -1.68 -17.09 4.94
CA SER A 391 -2.18 -17.75 6.14
C SER A 391 -3.34 -16.99 6.79
N ASN A 392 -3.18 -15.67 7.01
CA ASN A 392 -4.23 -14.83 7.60
C ASN A 392 -5.48 -14.70 6.68
N SER A 393 -5.36 -14.90 5.35
CA SER A 393 -6.50 -14.78 4.42
C SER A 393 -7.64 -15.78 4.65
N LEU A 394 -7.32 -16.94 5.25
CA LEU A 394 -8.26 -18.02 5.57
C LEU A 394 -9.23 -17.68 6.73
N GLY A 395 -8.93 -16.62 7.48
CA GLY A 395 -9.71 -16.16 8.62
C GLY A 395 -9.76 -17.13 9.81
N PRO A 396 -10.57 -16.82 10.85
CA PRO A 396 -10.66 -17.64 12.06
C PRO A 396 -11.16 -19.07 11.80
N ALA A 397 -11.99 -19.26 10.78
CA ALA A 397 -12.53 -20.57 10.38
C ALA A 397 -11.56 -21.42 9.54
N ARG A 398 -10.35 -20.91 9.25
CA ARG A 398 -9.32 -21.56 8.41
C ARG A 398 -9.86 -22.10 7.07
N SER A 399 -10.70 -21.32 6.39
CA SER A 399 -11.43 -21.75 5.19
C SER A 399 -11.12 -20.89 3.96
N THR A 400 -10.92 -21.53 2.81
CA THR A 400 -10.63 -20.87 1.52
C THR A 400 -11.76 -19.96 1.02
N GLY A 401 -13.00 -20.18 1.44
CA GLY A 401 -14.15 -19.33 1.09
C GLY A 401 -14.01 -17.88 1.53
N MET A 402 -13.27 -17.59 2.61
CA MET A 402 -12.92 -16.23 3.00
C MET A 402 -11.87 -15.63 2.06
N THR A 403 -10.86 -16.41 1.66
CA THR A 403 -9.88 -16.01 0.65
C THR A 403 -10.59 -15.64 -0.67
N ASP A 404 -11.60 -16.40 -1.10
CA ASP A 404 -12.40 -16.09 -2.30
C ASP A 404 -13.45 -15.00 -2.10
N GLU A 405 -13.82 -14.63 -0.87
CA GLU A 405 -14.62 -13.41 -0.63
C GLU A 405 -13.80 -12.17 -1.01
N PHE A 406 -12.53 -12.07 -0.59
CA PHE A 406 -11.76 -10.82 -0.61
C PHE A 406 -10.57 -10.74 -1.58
N PHE A 407 -9.96 -11.88 -1.96
CA PHE A 407 -8.67 -11.93 -2.66
C PHE A 407 -8.76 -12.45 -4.10
N ARG A 408 -7.72 -12.12 -4.87
CA ARG A 408 -7.45 -12.62 -6.23
C ARG A 408 -5.96 -12.88 -6.41
N VAL A 409 -5.64 -13.89 -7.22
CA VAL A 409 -4.27 -14.16 -7.67
C VAL A 409 -4.09 -13.67 -9.10
N PHE A 410 -2.96 -13.02 -9.40
CA PHE A 410 -2.52 -12.71 -10.77
C PHE A 410 -1.10 -13.22 -10.98
N VAL A 411 -0.81 -13.63 -12.21
CA VAL A 411 0.56 -13.99 -12.63
C VAL A 411 0.93 -13.14 -13.84
N CYS A 412 2.07 -12.46 -13.76
CA CYS A 412 2.64 -11.65 -14.84
C CYS A 412 4.15 -11.92 -14.97
N VAL A 413 4.76 -11.38 -16.04
CA VAL A 413 6.22 -11.38 -16.24
C VAL A 413 6.85 -10.34 -15.31
N GLU A 414 8.01 -10.63 -14.72
CA GLU A 414 8.76 -9.65 -13.94
C GLU A 414 9.39 -8.59 -14.86
N GLU A 415 8.92 -7.33 -14.75
CA GLU A 415 9.49 -6.20 -15.48
C GLU A 415 10.98 -5.99 -15.11
N SER A 416 11.87 -6.18 -16.07
CA SER A 416 13.31 -6.19 -15.81
C SER A 416 13.87 -4.80 -15.48
N LYS A 417 14.06 -4.53 -14.20
CA LYS A 417 15.02 -3.51 -13.73
C LYS A 417 16.42 -4.10 -13.90
N GLU A 418 17.30 -3.40 -14.60
CA GLU A 418 18.62 -3.92 -15.05
C GLU A 418 19.42 -4.58 -13.93
N LYS A 419 19.40 -4.00 -12.72
CA LYS A 419 20.10 -4.50 -11.52
C LYS A 419 19.57 -5.83 -10.94
N ARG A 420 18.41 -6.34 -11.38
CA ARG A 420 17.88 -7.66 -10.97
C ARG A 420 18.27 -8.79 -11.94
N ARG A 421 18.56 -8.48 -13.21
CA ARG A 421 18.85 -9.50 -14.24
C ARG A 421 20.11 -10.34 -13.99
N GLN A 422 21.05 -9.86 -13.19
CA GLN A 422 22.28 -10.59 -12.87
C GLN A 422 22.12 -11.69 -11.81
N ILE A 423 20.95 -11.79 -11.16
CA ILE A 423 20.71 -12.71 -10.03
C ILE A 423 19.90 -13.94 -10.44
N VAL A 424 19.10 -13.84 -11.50
CA VAL A 424 18.24 -14.93 -12.00
C VAL A 424 18.85 -15.51 -13.28
N THR A 425 19.36 -16.75 -13.19
CA THR A 425 20.06 -17.46 -14.28
C THR A 425 19.18 -18.50 -14.99
N THR A 426 17.87 -18.51 -14.73
CA THR A 426 16.90 -19.47 -15.29
C THR A 426 16.72 -19.32 -16.80
N LYS A 427 16.47 -20.45 -17.49
CA LYS A 427 16.09 -20.46 -18.92
C LYS A 427 14.65 -19.98 -19.19
N SER A 428 13.83 -19.93 -18.13
CA SER A 428 12.43 -19.48 -18.14
C SER A 428 12.31 -17.95 -18.07
N THR A 429 11.15 -17.42 -18.46
CA THR A 429 10.81 -16.01 -18.27
C THR A 429 10.44 -15.77 -16.80
N PRO A 430 11.11 -14.83 -16.08
CA PRO A 430 10.86 -14.60 -14.66
C PRO A 430 9.46 -14.04 -14.43
N LYS A 431 8.84 -14.42 -13.32
CA LYS A 431 7.40 -14.20 -13.06
C LYS A 431 7.18 -13.53 -11.72
N VAL A 432 6.01 -12.89 -11.57
CA VAL A 432 5.53 -12.38 -10.27
C VAL A 432 4.16 -12.94 -9.99
N VAL A 433 4.01 -13.53 -8.81
CA VAL A 433 2.71 -13.93 -8.24
C VAL A 433 2.24 -12.79 -7.35
N HIS A 434 1.12 -12.19 -7.74
CA HIS A 434 0.43 -11.16 -6.99
C HIS A 434 -0.76 -11.78 -6.26
N PHE A 435 -0.78 -11.70 -4.92
CA PHE A 435 -1.91 -12.10 -4.09
C PHE A 435 -2.49 -10.85 -3.44
N TRP A 436 -3.57 -10.33 -4.02
CA TRP A 436 -4.09 -9.00 -3.71
C TRP A 436 -5.51 -9.07 -3.15
N CYS A 437 -5.76 -8.25 -2.13
CA CYS A 437 -7.08 -8.00 -1.56
C CYS A 437 -7.76 -6.86 -2.32
N PHE A 438 -9.03 -7.03 -2.71
CA PHE A 438 -9.83 -6.03 -3.43
C PHE A 438 -11.11 -5.59 -2.68
N ASN A 439 -11.17 -5.83 -1.37
CA ASN A 439 -12.23 -5.25 -0.56
C ASN A 439 -11.75 -5.02 0.88
N SER A 440 -11.79 -3.75 1.30
CA SER A 440 -11.31 -3.30 2.60
C SER A 440 -12.03 -3.93 3.81
N GLY A 441 -13.21 -4.51 3.59
CA GLY A 441 -13.94 -5.29 4.58
C GLY A 441 -13.16 -6.45 5.20
N PHE A 442 -12.12 -7.00 4.54
CA PHE A 442 -11.24 -7.98 5.18
C PHE A 442 -10.58 -7.40 6.45
N ALA A 443 -9.92 -6.25 6.31
CA ALA A 443 -9.24 -5.58 7.42
C ALA A 443 -10.24 -4.96 8.41
N MET A 444 -11.33 -4.38 7.92
CA MET A 444 -12.33 -3.72 8.80
C MET A 444 -13.16 -4.73 9.61
N LYS A 445 -13.50 -5.91 9.07
CA LYS A 445 -14.11 -7.02 9.84
C LYS A 445 -13.11 -7.57 10.87
N SER A 446 -11.84 -7.75 10.49
CA SER A 446 -10.75 -8.13 11.41
C SER A 446 -10.61 -7.13 12.56
N LEU A 447 -10.73 -5.83 12.29
CA LEU A 447 -10.69 -4.77 13.29
C LEU A 447 -11.89 -4.84 14.26
N LEU A 448 -13.11 -4.98 13.75
CA LEU A 448 -14.31 -5.19 14.60
C LEU A 448 -14.20 -6.44 15.49
N SER A 449 -13.63 -7.53 14.99
CA SER A 449 -13.47 -8.77 15.76
C SER A 449 -12.49 -8.67 16.95
N THR A 450 -11.82 -7.53 17.15
CA THR A 450 -10.98 -7.28 18.33
C THR A 450 -11.72 -6.66 19.52
N GLY A 451 -13.05 -6.45 19.43
CA GLY A 451 -13.87 -5.93 20.54
C GLY A 451 -13.82 -4.41 20.71
N VAL A 452 -13.52 -3.67 19.64
CA VAL A 452 -13.55 -2.19 19.63
C VAL A 452 -14.93 -1.64 20.00
N HIS A 453 -14.97 -0.55 20.76
CA HIS A 453 -16.20 0.09 21.22
C HIS A 453 -16.95 0.81 20.09
N SER A 454 -16.23 1.52 19.22
CA SER A 454 -16.81 2.19 18.04
C SER A 454 -15.73 2.65 17.06
N ILE A 455 -15.95 2.50 15.76
CA ILE A 455 -15.13 3.08 14.68
C ILE A 455 -15.82 4.33 14.12
N ILE A 456 -15.16 5.48 14.17
CA ILE A 456 -15.65 6.76 13.62
C ILE A 456 -14.76 7.17 12.45
N LEU A 457 -15.33 7.28 11.25
CA LEU A 457 -14.63 7.73 10.04
C LEU A 457 -15.03 9.17 9.67
N THR A 458 -14.04 10.03 9.39
CA THR A 458 -14.23 11.44 9.04
C THR A 458 -13.32 11.89 7.89
N SER A 459 -13.86 12.71 6.99
CA SER A 459 -13.12 13.47 5.96
C SER A 459 -14.03 14.55 5.38
N GLY A 460 -13.48 15.50 4.61
CA GLY A 460 -14.27 16.45 3.81
C GLY A 460 -14.73 15.94 2.44
N THR A 461 -14.51 14.66 2.12
CA THR A 461 -14.63 14.09 0.76
C THR A 461 -15.12 12.63 0.72
N LEU A 462 -15.97 12.21 1.66
CA LEU A 462 -16.49 10.83 1.75
C LEU A 462 -17.66 10.55 0.79
N THR A 463 -18.25 11.57 0.17
CA THR A 463 -19.30 11.39 -0.84
C THR A 463 -18.85 10.46 -1.99
N PRO A 464 -19.69 9.51 -2.46
CA PRO A 464 -21.01 9.13 -1.92
C PRO A 464 -20.92 8.05 -0.82
N PHE A 465 -21.74 8.17 0.23
CA PHE A 465 -21.67 7.26 1.39
C PHE A 465 -21.94 5.80 1.04
N SER A 466 -22.85 5.53 0.10
CA SER A 466 -23.14 4.17 -0.36
C SER A 466 -21.92 3.45 -0.95
N ALA A 467 -20.98 4.18 -1.56
CA ALA A 467 -19.70 3.61 -2.00
C ALA A 467 -18.85 3.18 -0.80
N VAL A 468 -18.64 4.10 0.13
CA VAL A 468 -17.79 3.90 1.32
C VAL A 468 -18.31 2.74 2.19
N ILE A 469 -19.63 2.67 2.40
CA ILE A 469 -20.27 1.60 3.19
C ILE A 469 -20.11 0.24 2.48
N ASN A 470 -20.30 0.17 1.17
CA ASN A 470 -20.16 -1.06 0.39
C ASN A 470 -18.70 -1.57 0.34
N GLU A 471 -17.72 -0.68 0.28
CA GLU A 471 -16.29 -1.02 0.22
C GLU A 471 -15.71 -1.40 1.59
N LEU A 472 -16.08 -0.68 2.66
CA LEU A 472 -15.63 -0.96 4.03
C LEU A 472 -16.29 -2.22 4.62
N GLY A 473 -17.44 -2.64 4.12
CA GLY A 473 -18.04 -3.95 4.44
C GLY A 473 -18.43 -4.15 5.92
N ILE A 474 -18.62 -3.05 6.66
CA ILE A 474 -18.98 -3.01 8.08
C ILE A 474 -20.24 -2.14 8.31
N PRO A 475 -21.03 -2.38 9.37
CA PRO A 475 -22.16 -1.52 9.70
C PRO A 475 -21.66 -0.11 10.08
N LEU A 476 -22.24 0.91 9.46
CA LEU A 476 -21.99 2.34 9.70
C LEU A 476 -23.34 3.04 9.88
N GLU A 477 -23.87 2.96 11.10
CA GLU A 477 -25.25 3.33 11.41
C GLU A 477 -25.42 4.83 11.69
N VAL A 478 -24.44 5.45 12.34
CA VAL A 478 -24.48 6.89 12.64
C VAL A 478 -23.89 7.64 11.46
N GLN A 479 -24.73 8.33 10.70
CA GLN A 479 -24.31 9.06 9.50
C GLN A 479 -24.58 10.56 9.65
N LEU A 480 -23.66 11.37 9.11
CA LEU A 480 -23.78 12.83 9.07
C LEU A 480 -23.13 13.37 7.79
N GLN A 481 -23.79 14.31 7.11
CA GLN A 481 -23.25 15.00 5.94
C GLN A 481 -23.59 16.50 6.03
N ASN A 482 -22.66 17.28 6.59
CA ASN A 482 -22.89 18.71 6.79
C ASN A 482 -22.84 19.49 5.45
N PRO A 483 -23.70 20.52 5.27
CA PRO A 483 -23.45 21.57 4.29
C PRO A 483 -22.19 22.39 4.63
N HIS A 484 -21.74 23.24 3.71
CA HIS A 484 -20.60 24.13 3.94
C HIS A 484 -21.04 25.44 4.60
N VAL A 485 -20.22 25.95 5.53
CA VAL A 485 -20.40 27.23 6.23
C VAL A 485 -19.96 28.42 5.36
N ILE A 486 -20.40 28.49 4.09
CA ILE A 486 -20.11 29.63 3.20
C ILE A 486 -21.36 30.12 2.49
N ASP A 487 -21.41 31.44 2.28
CA ASP A 487 -22.44 32.12 1.52
C ASP A 487 -22.28 31.87 0.01
N LYS A 488 -23.37 32.04 -0.75
CA LYS A 488 -23.41 31.72 -2.19
C LYS A 488 -22.49 32.59 -3.03
N GLU A 489 -22.11 33.75 -2.50
CA GLU A 489 -21.22 34.73 -3.11
C GLU A 489 -19.73 34.43 -2.85
N GLN A 490 -19.38 33.39 -2.07
CA GLN A 490 -17.98 33.09 -1.73
C GLN A 490 -17.28 32.11 -2.69
N ILE A 491 -18.04 31.35 -3.48
CA ILE A 491 -17.46 30.42 -4.45
C ILE A 491 -18.23 30.43 -5.78
N SER A 492 -17.49 30.33 -6.90
CA SER A 492 -18.07 30.17 -8.23
C SER A 492 -17.36 29.04 -8.99
N VAL A 493 -18.11 27.99 -9.37
CA VAL A 493 -17.59 26.82 -10.07
C VAL A 493 -18.06 26.85 -11.52
N HIS A 494 -17.13 26.85 -12.49
CA HIS A 494 -17.46 26.90 -13.91
C HIS A 494 -17.02 25.62 -14.62
N VAL A 495 -17.96 24.91 -15.25
CA VAL A 495 -17.62 23.87 -16.25
C VAL A 495 -17.33 24.57 -17.57
N VAL A 496 -16.06 24.52 -17.97
CA VAL A 496 -15.55 25.18 -19.19
C VAL A 496 -15.59 24.19 -20.33
N LYS A 497 -16.66 24.19 -21.12
CA LYS A 497 -16.85 23.22 -22.21
C LYS A 497 -15.94 23.48 -23.41
N ASN A 498 -15.78 24.75 -23.78
CA ASN A 498 -14.90 25.18 -24.88
C ASN A 498 -13.89 26.20 -24.37
N GLY A 499 -12.64 26.08 -24.81
CA GLY A 499 -11.57 27.02 -24.47
C GLY A 499 -11.61 28.31 -25.29
N PRO A 500 -10.63 29.22 -25.11
CA PRO A 500 -10.54 30.49 -25.83
C PRO A 500 -10.69 30.38 -27.35
N ASN A 501 -10.17 29.31 -27.96
CA ASN A 501 -10.22 29.08 -29.41
C ASN A 501 -11.56 28.50 -29.90
N GLY A 502 -12.58 28.41 -29.04
CA GLY A 502 -13.89 27.84 -29.38
C GLY A 502 -13.95 26.31 -29.50
N LYS A 503 -12.81 25.61 -29.43
CA LYS A 503 -12.69 24.15 -29.48
C LYS A 503 -13.07 23.49 -28.14
N GLU A 504 -13.64 22.28 -28.23
CA GLU A 504 -13.99 21.42 -27.09
C GLU A 504 -12.78 21.15 -26.19
N LEU A 505 -12.89 21.39 -24.88
CA LEU A 505 -11.92 20.94 -23.90
C LEU A 505 -12.32 19.55 -23.41
N LYS A 506 -11.60 18.53 -23.86
CA LYS A 506 -11.89 17.12 -23.55
C LYS A 506 -10.60 16.33 -23.48
N SER A 507 -10.03 16.17 -22.29
CA SER A 507 -8.71 15.55 -22.09
C SER A 507 -8.82 14.02 -21.99
N VAL A 508 -8.99 13.36 -23.14
CA VAL A 508 -8.96 11.89 -23.29
C VAL A 508 -7.68 11.40 -23.96
N TYR A 509 -7.45 10.08 -23.99
CA TYR A 509 -6.23 9.48 -24.55
C TYR A 509 -5.97 9.91 -26.01
N ALA A 510 -7.01 9.96 -26.85
CA ALA A 510 -6.90 10.36 -28.26
C ALA A 510 -6.60 11.85 -28.49
N THR A 511 -6.77 12.70 -27.48
CA THR A 511 -6.70 14.18 -27.59
C THR A 511 -5.55 14.81 -26.80
N ARG A 512 -4.99 14.10 -25.81
CA ARG A 512 -3.84 14.57 -25.01
C ARG A 512 -2.60 14.85 -25.87
N ASP A 513 -2.55 14.23 -27.05
CA ASP A 513 -1.44 14.29 -27.99
C ASP A 513 -1.66 15.35 -29.09
N ASN A 514 -2.81 16.04 -29.09
CA ASN A 514 -3.13 17.13 -30.02
C ASN A 514 -2.62 18.49 -29.50
N THR A 515 -1.71 19.12 -30.26
CA THR A 515 -1.15 20.45 -29.99
C THR A 515 -2.19 21.57 -29.90
N GLU A 516 -3.29 21.52 -30.67
CA GLU A 516 -4.38 22.50 -30.57
C GLU A 516 -5.05 22.44 -29.19
N HIS A 517 -5.31 21.23 -28.67
CA HIS A 517 -5.91 21.04 -27.34
C HIS A 517 -4.97 21.53 -26.23
N VAL A 518 -3.69 21.16 -26.28
CA VAL A 518 -2.68 21.58 -25.30
C VAL A 518 -2.47 23.11 -25.30
N ASN A 519 -2.53 23.76 -26.47
CA ASN A 519 -2.48 25.22 -26.58
C ASN A 519 -3.78 25.90 -26.12
N ASN A 520 -4.95 25.28 -26.32
CA ASN A 520 -6.23 25.79 -25.81
C ASN A 520 -6.27 25.77 -24.26
N LEU A 521 -5.63 24.76 -23.64
CA LEU A 521 -5.37 24.73 -22.19
C LEU A 521 -4.38 25.81 -21.74
N ALA A 522 -3.30 26.06 -22.50
CA ALA A 522 -2.35 27.15 -22.22
C ALA A 522 -3.04 28.53 -22.24
N SER A 523 -3.82 28.79 -23.30
CA SER A 523 -4.61 30.01 -23.44
C SER A 523 -5.67 30.16 -22.34
N THR A 524 -6.23 29.05 -21.85
CA THR A 524 -7.16 29.06 -20.71
C THR A 524 -6.48 29.57 -19.44
N VAL A 525 -5.26 29.10 -19.14
CA VAL A 525 -4.46 29.60 -18.01
C VAL A 525 -4.05 31.05 -18.22
N LEU A 526 -3.55 31.42 -19.40
CA LEU A 526 -3.10 32.78 -19.72
C LEU A 526 -4.20 33.85 -19.48
N ASN A 527 -5.41 33.59 -19.97
CA ASN A 527 -6.54 34.50 -19.79
C ASN A 527 -7.05 34.54 -18.33
N THR A 528 -7.01 33.41 -17.63
CA THR A 528 -7.45 33.31 -16.22
C THR A 528 -6.44 33.97 -15.26
N ALA A 529 -5.15 33.83 -15.53
CA ALA A 529 -4.06 34.36 -14.71
C ALA A 529 -4.07 35.90 -14.62
N GLY A 530 -4.58 36.59 -15.64
CA GLY A 530 -4.76 38.05 -15.59
C GLY A 530 -5.90 38.53 -14.68
N ILE A 531 -6.82 37.64 -14.28
CA ILE A 531 -8.04 37.98 -13.53
C ILE A 531 -7.97 37.48 -12.08
N VAL A 532 -7.38 36.31 -11.82
CA VAL A 532 -7.31 35.72 -10.46
C VAL A 532 -6.22 36.44 -9.64
N PRO A 533 -6.54 37.10 -8.52
CA PRO A 533 -5.57 37.72 -7.62
C PRO A 533 -4.80 36.66 -6.81
N GLY A 534 -3.55 36.93 -6.44
CA GLY A 534 -2.77 36.00 -5.60
C GLY A 534 -2.49 34.66 -6.27
N GLY A 535 -2.70 33.56 -5.54
CA GLY A 535 -2.39 32.19 -5.94
C GLY A 535 -3.45 31.54 -6.84
N LEU A 536 -2.97 30.96 -7.94
CA LEU A 536 -3.73 30.12 -8.88
C LEU A 536 -3.13 28.71 -8.90
N LEU A 537 -3.93 27.69 -8.59
CA LEU A 537 -3.52 26.28 -8.65
C LEU A 537 -4.00 25.66 -9.98
N VAL A 538 -3.19 24.82 -10.63
CA VAL A 538 -3.55 24.12 -11.87
C VAL A 538 -3.24 22.62 -11.72
N PHE A 539 -4.27 21.78 -11.64
CA PHE A 539 -4.13 20.34 -11.42
C PHE A 539 -4.21 19.53 -12.72
N PHE A 540 -3.18 18.70 -12.95
CA PHE A 540 -3.06 17.79 -14.09
C PHE A 540 -3.33 16.33 -13.68
N PRO A 541 -3.91 15.48 -14.57
CA PRO A 541 -4.21 14.07 -14.29
C PRO A 541 -3.01 13.21 -13.89
N SER A 542 -1.80 13.58 -14.29
CA SER A 542 -0.56 12.91 -13.91
C SER A 542 0.65 13.80 -14.18
N PHE A 543 1.78 13.49 -13.55
CA PHE A 543 3.07 14.13 -13.82
C PHE A 543 3.43 14.08 -15.31
N ALA A 544 3.27 12.94 -15.98
CA ALA A 544 3.58 12.80 -17.41
C ALA A 544 2.71 13.71 -18.30
N MET A 545 1.48 14.03 -17.88
CA MET A 545 0.65 15.02 -18.58
C MET A 545 1.16 16.44 -18.34
N MET A 546 1.53 16.77 -17.09
CA MET A 546 2.08 18.08 -16.71
C MET A 546 3.40 18.36 -17.43
N GLU A 547 4.36 17.43 -17.30
CA GLU A 547 5.67 17.44 -17.96
C GLU A 547 5.51 17.64 -19.48
N LYS A 548 4.62 16.88 -20.15
CA LYS A 548 4.39 17.01 -21.60
C LYS A 548 3.75 18.34 -21.99
N CYS A 549 2.69 18.77 -21.29
CA CYS A 549 2.06 20.06 -21.57
C CYS A 549 3.06 21.21 -21.41
N MET A 550 3.93 21.15 -20.41
CA MET A 550 4.98 22.14 -20.20
C MET A 550 5.97 22.22 -21.36
N THR A 551 6.50 21.10 -21.85
CA THR A 551 7.39 21.07 -23.03
C THR A 551 6.72 21.78 -24.22
N MET A 552 5.48 21.41 -24.53
CA MET A 552 4.71 22.00 -25.63
C MET A 552 4.38 23.49 -25.40
N TRP A 553 4.18 23.92 -24.16
CA TRP A 553 3.96 25.35 -23.81
C TRP A 553 5.24 26.18 -23.93
N VAL A 554 6.42 25.60 -23.68
CA VAL A 554 7.71 26.24 -23.89
C VAL A 554 7.98 26.37 -25.40
N GLU A 555 7.81 25.28 -26.16
CA GLU A 555 7.94 25.26 -27.63
C GLU A 555 7.01 26.27 -28.32
N ALA A 556 5.75 26.39 -27.87
CA ALA A 556 4.79 27.35 -28.40
C ALA A 556 4.98 28.81 -27.90
N GLY A 557 6.00 29.08 -27.07
CA GLY A 557 6.23 30.39 -26.45
C GLY A 557 5.09 30.85 -25.53
N MET A 558 4.21 29.94 -25.09
CA MET A 558 3.09 30.22 -24.19
C MET A 558 3.55 30.28 -22.74
N TRP A 559 4.56 29.51 -22.36
CA TRP A 559 5.19 29.53 -21.04
C TRP A 559 5.62 30.95 -20.64
N THR A 560 6.35 31.65 -21.51
CA THR A 560 6.83 33.02 -21.27
C THR A 560 5.67 33.99 -21.05
N LYS A 561 4.66 33.97 -21.93
CA LYS A 561 3.46 34.82 -21.86
C LYS A 561 2.67 34.62 -20.56
N ILE A 562 2.61 33.39 -20.05
CA ILE A 562 1.98 33.08 -18.75
C ILE A 562 2.87 33.60 -17.61
N SER A 563 4.18 33.32 -17.66
CA SER A 563 5.17 33.71 -16.66
C SER A 563 5.29 35.24 -16.47
N GLU A 564 5.13 36.01 -17.55
CA GLU A 564 5.03 37.47 -17.52
C GLU A 564 3.88 37.97 -16.63
N LYS A 565 2.73 37.29 -16.66
CA LYS A 565 1.55 37.61 -15.83
C LYS A 565 1.75 37.13 -14.39
N LYS A 566 2.15 35.88 -14.20
CA LYS A 566 2.44 35.26 -12.90
C LYS A 566 3.58 34.25 -13.02
N PRO A 567 4.62 34.28 -12.16
CA PRO A 567 5.63 33.22 -12.10
C PRO A 567 4.99 31.85 -11.88
N ILE A 568 5.58 30.83 -12.51
CA ILE A 568 5.06 29.46 -12.57
C ILE A 568 5.96 28.52 -11.76
N PHE A 569 5.35 27.79 -10.85
CA PHE A 569 5.98 26.82 -9.94
C PHE A 569 5.46 25.41 -10.25
N MET A 570 6.24 24.38 -9.95
CA MET A 570 5.93 22.98 -10.25
C MET A 570 5.93 22.10 -9.00
N GLU A 571 4.93 21.24 -8.85
CA GLU A 571 5.03 20.11 -7.93
C GLU A 571 6.19 19.17 -8.32
N THR A 572 7.06 18.84 -7.36
CA THR A 572 8.22 17.96 -7.56
C THR A 572 8.04 16.61 -6.84
N ARG A 573 8.74 15.57 -7.34
CA ARG A 573 8.64 14.21 -6.78
C ARG A 573 9.45 14.04 -5.48
N LYS A 574 10.57 14.72 -5.28
CA LYS A 574 11.34 14.68 -4.02
C LYS A 574 10.70 15.57 -2.93
N LYS A 575 10.96 15.33 -1.65
CA LYS A 575 10.29 16.06 -0.55
C LYS A 575 10.96 17.40 -0.28
N GLU A 576 12.28 17.43 -0.47
CA GLU A 576 13.22 18.50 -0.17
C GLU A 576 13.04 19.64 -1.19
N GLU A 577 13.06 19.28 -2.49
CA GLU A 577 12.75 20.19 -3.60
C GLU A 577 11.35 20.82 -3.45
N MET A 578 10.37 20.04 -2.98
CA MET A 578 8.99 20.50 -2.83
C MET A 578 8.84 21.58 -1.75
N ALA A 579 9.63 21.50 -0.67
CA ALA A 579 9.59 22.51 0.40
C ALA A 579 10.03 23.88 -0.14
N LEU A 580 11.16 23.92 -0.85
CA LEU A 580 11.70 25.15 -1.47
C LEU A 580 10.74 25.76 -2.49
N VAL A 581 10.10 24.94 -3.33
CA VAL A 581 9.12 25.45 -4.32
C VAL A 581 7.90 26.08 -3.66
N ILE A 582 7.44 25.53 -2.52
CA ILE A 582 6.28 26.07 -1.80
C ILE A 582 6.61 27.36 -1.04
N GLU A 583 7.83 27.48 -0.52
CA GLU A 583 8.34 28.73 0.08
C GLU A 583 8.36 29.87 -0.96
N GLN A 584 8.98 29.63 -2.12
CA GLN A 584 9.01 30.57 -3.24
C GLN A 584 7.61 30.88 -3.79
N TYR A 585 6.72 29.89 -3.83
CA TYR A 585 5.33 30.10 -4.24
C TYR A 585 4.58 31.03 -3.27
N TYR A 586 4.73 30.86 -1.96
CA TYR A 586 4.10 31.75 -0.98
C TYR A 586 4.67 33.17 -1.02
N GLU A 587 5.98 33.34 -1.21
CA GLU A 587 6.59 34.66 -1.44
C GLU A 587 5.99 35.33 -2.70
N ALA A 588 5.89 34.59 -3.81
CA ALA A 588 5.27 35.08 -5.04
C ALA A 588 3.77 35.42 -4.86
N VAL A 589 3.03 34.69 -4.03
CA VAL A 589 1.61 34.93 -3.72
C VAL A 589 1.39 36.27 -3.02
N GLU A 590 2.29 36.72 -2.14
CA GLU A 590 2.17 38.02 -1.48
C GLU A 590 2.59 39.20 -2.36
N SER A 591 3.28 38.95 -3.47
CA SER A 591 3.52 39.95 -4.51
C SER A 591 2.22 40.46 -5.16
N THR A 592 2.30 41.61 -5.84
CA THR A 592 1.18 42.16 -6.63
C THR A 592 0.79 41.30 -7.82
N LYS A 593 1.72 40.51 -8.38
CA LYS A 593 1.42 39.54 -9.45
C LYS A 593 0.72 38.30 -8.90
N GLY A 594 1.12 37.82 -7.72
CA GLY A 594 0.77 36.47 -7.26
C GLY A 594 1.58 35.38 -7.97
N GLY A 595 1.15 34.12 -7.89
CA GLY A 595 1.87 32.98 -8.48
C GLY A 595 0.95 31.88 -9.01
N ILE A 596 1.47 31.05 -9.92
CA ILE A 596 0.81 29.83 -10.44
C ILE A 596 1.55 28.61 -9.92
N LEU A 597 0.83 27.64 -9.34
CA LEU A 597 1.39 26.33 -8.97
C LEU A 597 0.76 25.24 -9.84
N LEU A 598 1.58 24.61 -10.69
CA LEU A 598 1.22 23.42 -11.45
C LEU A 598 1.38 22.20 -10.53
N ALA A 599 0.34 21.39 -10.43
CA ALA A 599 0.21 20.31 -9.46
C ALA A 599 -0.42 19.07 -10.09
N VAL A 600 -0.37 17.93 -9.39
CA VAL A 600 -1.03 16.70 -9.83
C VAL A 600 -2.06 16.20 -8.83
N PHE A 601 -3.10 15.52 -9.31
CA PHE A 601 -4.03 14.81 -8.44
C PHE A 601 -3.35 13.66 -7.70
N ARG A 602 -3.68 13.48 -6.42
CA ARG A 602 -3.02 12.55 -5.50
C ARG A 602 -1.51 12.82 -5.33
N GLY A 603 -1.11 14.05 -5.65
CA GLY A 603 0.18 14.64 -5.29
C GLY A 603 0.13 15.32 -3.92
N LYS A 604 1.30 15.70 -3.40
CA LYS A 604 1.52 16.40 -2.13
C LYS A 604 0.68 17.68 -2.06
N VAL A 605 0.56 18.41 -3.17
CA VAL A 605 -0.25 19.64 -3.26
C VAL A 605 -1.74 19.34 -3.02
N SER A 606 -2.26 18.28 -3.65
CA SER A 606 -3.68 17.90 -3.54
C SER A 606 -4.06 17.30 -2.18
N GLU A 607 -3.08 16.89 -1.36
CA GLU A 607 -3.30 16.14 -0.12
C GLU A 607 -2.84 16.90 1.14
N GLY A 608 -1.56 17.28 1.23
CA GLY A 608 -0.92 17.64 2.51
C GLY A 608 -0.68 19.13 2.79
N LEU A 609 -0.92 20.03 1.84
CA LEU A 609 -0.62 21.47 1.99
C LEU A 609 -1.85 22.31 2.28
N ASP A 610 -1.67 23.38 3.07
CA ASP A 610 -2.69 24.39 3.32
C ASP A 610 -2.55 25.63 2.44
N PHE A 611 -3.68 26.09 1.89
CA PHE A 611 -3.77 27.18 0.93
C PHE A 611 -4.79 28.24 1.35
N SER A 612 -4.85 28.59 2.63
CA SER A 612 -5.74 29.63 3.14
C SER A 612 -5.56 30.99 2.45
N ASN A 613 -6.66 31.72 2.26
CA ASN A 613 -6.66 33.11 1.79
C ASN A 613 -6.00 33.32 0.41
N ARG A 614 -5.02 34.23 0.31
CA ARG A 614 -4.39 34.61 -0.97
C ARG A 614 -3.73 33.42 -1.69
N LYS A 615 -3.46 32.31 -0.99
CA LYS A 615 -2.72 31.14 -1.48
C LYS A 615 -3.47 30.26 -2.49
N ALA A 616 -4.81 30.30 -2.55
CA ALA A 616 -5.58 29.59 -3.58
C ALA A 616 -6.91 30.30 -3.93
N ARG A 617 -6.82 31.53 -4.46
CA ARG A 617 -8.00 32.27 -4.94
C ARG A 617 -8.61 31.67 -6.22
N GLY A 618 -7.87 30.83 -6.95
CA GLY A 618 -8.41 30.04 -8.05
C GLY A 618 -7.82 28.64 -8.15
N VAL A 619 -8.65 27.67 -8.54
CA VAL A 619 -8.26 26.30 -8.90
C VAL A 619 -8.72 26.00 -10.33
N ILE A 620 -7.80 25.53 -11.17
CA ILE A 620 -8.08 25.02 -12.52
C ILE A 620 -7.86 23.51 -12.54
N ILE A 621 -8.85 22.77 -13.03
CA ILE A 621 -8.88 21.32 -13.13
C ILE A 621 -8.79 20.93 -14.59
N PHE A 622 -7.68 20.32 -15.02
CA PHE A 622 -7.51 19.84 -16.38
C PHE A 622 -7.90 18.36 -16.50
N GLY A 623 -8.92 18.07 -17.31
CA GLY A 623 -9.37 16.70 -17.50
C GLY A 623 -10.01 16.06 -16.25
N VAL A 624 -10.16 14.73 -16.28
CA VAL A 624 -10.66 13.92 -15.17
C VAL A 624 -9.55 12.92 -14.76
N PRO A 625 -9.14 12.85 -13.49
CA PRO A 625 -7.97 12.08 -13.05
C PRO A 625 -8.27 10.60 -12.83
N TYR A 626 -8.60 9.90 -13.91
CA TYR A 626 -8.75 8.45 -13.90
C TYR A 626 -7.41 7.73 -13.68
N SER A 627 -7.41 6.75 -12.77
CA SER A 627 -6.29 5.80 -12.61
C SER A 627 -5.99 5.07 -13.94
N PRO A 628 -4.73 4.68 -14.24
CA PRO A 628 -4.39 4.10 -15.54
C PRO A 628 -5.21 2.83 -15.86
N PHE A 629 -5.93 2.83 -16.98
CA PHE A 629 -6.87 1.74 -17.30
C PHE A 629 -6.21 0.37 -17.47
N LYS A 630 -4.93 0.33 -17.91
CA LYS A 630 -4.14 -0.89 -18.10
C LYS A 630 -3.37 -1.34 -16.85
N ASP A 631 -3.50 -0.65 -15.72
CA ASP A 631 -2.89 -1.09 -14.46
C ASP A 631 -3.59 -2.35 -13.93
N LEU A 632 -2.81 -3.39 -13.58
CA LEU A 632 -3.35 -4.70 -13.19
C LEU A 632 -4.24 -4.64 -11.93
N ARG A 633 -3.99 -3.73 -10.98
CA ARG A 633 -4.87 -3.53 -9.81
C ARG A 633 -6.16 -2.85 -10.22
N ILE A 634 -6.11 -1.86 -11.12
CA ILE A 634 -7.30 -1.19 -11.64
C ILE A 634 -8.17 -2.16 -12.44
N VAL A 635 -7.58 -3.00 -13.30
CA VAL A 635 -8.30 -4.06 -14.02
C VAL A 635 -8.90 -5.08 -13.05
N GLY A 636 -8.09 -5.61 -12.13
CA GLY A 636 -8.49 -6.63 -11.17
C GLY A 636 -9.59 -6.18 -10.20
N LYS A 637 -9.47 -4.97 -9.61
CA LYS A 637 -10.48 -4.39 -8.73
C LYS A 637 -11.83 -4.21 -9.45
N LYS A 638 -11.80 -3.77 -10.70
CA LYS A 638 -13.02 -3.63 -11.52
C LYS A 638 -13.67 -4.98 -11.79
N GLN A 639 -12.90 -5.95 -12.28
CA GLN A 639 -13.38 -7.33 -12.49
C GLN A 639 -13.97 -7.93 -11.20
N TYR A 640 -13.29 -7.76 -10.06
CA TYR A 640 -13.76 -8.20 -8.75
C TYR A 640 -15.13 -7.59 -8.37
N LEU A 641 -15.30 -6.27 -8.52
CA LEU A 641 -16.59 -5.62 -8.25
C LEU A 641 -17.69 -6.08 -9.22
N ASP A 642 -17.36 -6.17 -10.52
CA ASP A 642 -18.27 -6.63 -11.57
C ASP A 642 -18.67 -8.12 -11.43
N MET A 643 -17.88 -8.92 -10.70
CA MET A 643 -18.24 -10.28 -10.26
C MET A 643 -19.18 -10.27 -9.04
N LYS A 644 -18.91 -9.44 -8.02
CA LYS A 644 -19.65 -9.45 -6.74
C LYS A 644 -21.02 -8.72 -6.80
N LYS A 645 -21.24 -7.81 -7.76
CA LYS A 645 -22.53 -7.17 -8.14
C LYS A 645 -23.46 -6.74 -6.98
N LYS A 646 -22.92 -6.16 -5.90
CA LYS A 646 -23.75 -5.62 -4.81
C LYS A 646 -24.41 -4.29 -5.25
N GLN A 647 -25.74 -4.21 -5.15
CA GLN A 647 -26.56 -2.97 -5.22
C GLN A 647 -26.00 -1.83 -6.12
N ASN A 648 -26.01 -2.01 -7.45
CA ASN A 648 -25.54 -1.04 -8.44
C ASN A 648 -24.07 -0.56 -8.31
N TRP A 649 -23.26 -1.22 -7.47
CA TRP A 649 -21.83 -0.96 -7.33
C TRP A 649 -21.02 -1.83 -8.30
N SER A 650 -20.72 -1.27 -9.48
CA SER A 650 -19.89 -1.89 -10.51
C SER A 650 -18.46 -1.32 -10.51
N GLY A 651 -17.54 -2.03 -11.17
CA GLY A 651 -16.18 -1.55 -11.43
C GLY A 651 -16.16 -0.24 -12.23
N SER A 652 -17.14 0.01 -13.09
CA SER A 652 -17.27 1.29 -13.81
C SER A 652 -17.68 2.45 -12.89
N VAL A 653 -18.59 2.24 -11.93
CA VAL A 653 -19.01 3.27 -10.97
C VAL A 653 -17.90 3.55 -9.96
N TRP A 654 -17.25 2.51 -9.41
CA TRP A 654 -16.07 2.65 -8.54
C TRP A 654 -14.95 3.47 -9.21
N TYR A 655 -14.65 3.19 -10.48
CA TYR A 655 -13.58 3.86 -11.23
C TYR A 655 -13.89 5.35 -11.49
N GLU A 656 -15.17 5.73 -11.56
CA GLU A 656 -15.57 7.14 -11.61
C GLU A 656 -15.48 7.82 -10.23
N VAL A 657 -15.92 7.15 -9.16
CA VAL A 657 -15.82 7.67 -7.79
C VAL A 657 -14.35 7.87 -7.36
N ASP A 658 -13.46 6.92 -7.69
CA ASP A 658 -12.01 7.03 -7.50
C ASP A 658 -11.42 8.30 -8.14
N ALA A 659 -11.80 8.60 -9.39
CA ALA A 659 -11.37 9.81 -10.08
C ALA A 659 -11.98 11.08 -9.46
N MET A 660 -13.28 11.08 -9.19
CA MET A 660 -14.00 12.26 -8.67
C MET A 660 -13.63 12.60 -7.22
N ARG A 661 -13.23 11.63 -6.39
CA ARG A 661 -12.60 11.88 -5.08
C ARG A 661 -11.34 12.74 -5.22
N GLY A 662 -10.48 12.44 -6.19
CA GLY A 662 -9.29 13.24 -6.50
C GLY A 662 -9.63 14.68 -6.92
N VAL A 663 -10.71 14.87 -7.69
CA VAL A 663 -11.22 16.20 -8.02
C VAL A 663 -11.68 16.93 -6.76
N ASN A 664 -12.55 16.32 -5.94
CA ASN A 664 -13.09 16.94 -4.72
C ASN A 664 -11.98 17.34 -3.71
N GLN A 665 -10.89 16.56 -3.60
CA GLN A 665 -9.71 16.92 -2.79
C GLN A 665 -9.00 18.20 -3.27
N ALA A 666 -8.92 18.41 -4.58
CA ALA A 666 -8.36 19.62 -5.17
C ALA A 666 -9.29 20.83 -5.02
N LEU A 667 -10.61 20.63 -5.14
CA LEU A 667 -11.60 21.70 -4.95
C LEU A 667 -11.65 22.19 -3.49
N GLY A 668 -11.49 21.29 -2.52
CA GLY A 668 -11.35 21.63 -1.10
C GLY A 668 -10.11 22.48 -0.74
N ARG A 669 -9.23 22.80 -1.70
CA ARG A 669 -8.09 23.71 -1.49
C ARG A 669 -8.46 25.20 -1.63
N VAL A 670 -9.62 25.53 -2.22
CA VAL A 670 -10.06 26.94 -2.44
C VAL A 670 -10.61 27.59 -1.17
N ILE A 671 -11.26 26.82 -0.29
CA ILE A 671 -11.97 27.32 0.90
C ILE A 671 -11.44 26.64 2.16
N ARG A 672 -10.77 27.41 3.03
CA ARG A 672 -10.13 26.89 4.24
C ARG A 672 -10.74 27.39 5.56
N HIS A 673 -11.59 28.42 5.52
CA HIS A 673 -12.36 28.90 6.67
C HIS A 673 -13.61 29.68 6.22
N VAL A 674 -14.53 29.96 7.14
CA VAL A 674 -15.79 30.70 6.89
C VAL A 674 -15.62 32.04 6.13
N LYS A 675 -14.49 32.74 6.28
CA LYS A 675 -14.21 34.01 5.56
C LYS A 675 -13.46 33.86 4.23
N ASP A 676 -13.25 32.64 3.72
CA ASP A 676 -12.46 32.41 2.50
C ASP A 676 -13.31 32.54 1.23
N TYR A 677 -12.69 32.80 0.08
CA TYR A 677 -13.40 32.90 -1.20
C TYR A 677 -12.51 32.55 -2.40
N GLY A 678 -13.11 32.07 -3.49
CA GLY A 678 -12.36 31.81 -4.71
C GLY A 678 -13.18 31.18 -5.84
N VAL A 679 -12.49 30.80 -6.91
CA VAL A 679 -13.11 30.28 -8.15
C VAL A 679 -12.57 28.91 -8.54
N VAL A 680 -13.41 28.11 -9.19
CA VAL A 680 -13.03 26.80 -9.75
C VAL A 680 -13.34 26.78 -11.24
N LEU A 681 -12.36 26.38 -12.06
CA LEU A 681 -12.57 26.08 -13.48
C LEU A 681 -12.41 24.57 -13.72
N LEU A 682 -13.50 23.90 -14.10
CA LEU A 682 -13.55 22.49 -14.50
C LEU A 682 -13.40 22.40 -16.03
N CYS A 683 -12.16 22.29 -16.51
CA CYS A 683 -11.81 22.33 -17.92
C CYS A 683 -11.86 20.93 -18.57
N ASP A 684 -13.06 20.34 -18.58
CA ASP A 684 -13.39 19.15 -19.38
C ASP A 684 -14.91 19.04 -19.59
N THR A 685 -15.37 18.79 -20.82
CA THR A 685 -16.81 18.64 -21.12
C THR A 685 -17.50 17.53 -20.33
N ARG A 686 -16.76 16.47 -19.93
CA ARG A 686 -17.31 15.36 -19.15
C ARG A 686 -17.90 15.82 -17.83
N TYR A 687 -17.41 16.92 -17.22
CA TYR A 687 -17.97 17.45 -15.98
C TYR A 687 -19.44 17.87 -16.08
N THR A 688 -19.94 18.19 -17.29
CA THR A 688 -21.38 18.43 -17.55
C THR A 688 -22.24 17.24 -17.11
N SER A 689 -21.73 16.01 -17.29
CA SER A 689 -22.42 14.76 -16.90
C SER A 689 -22.09 14.27 -15.48
N LYS A 690 -21.18 14.94 -14.76
CA LYS A 690 -20.59 14.45 -13.49
C LYS A 690 -20.81 15.35 -12.29
N GLN A 691 -21.73 16.30 -12.39
CA GLN A 691 -22.07 17.24 -11.31
C GLN A 691 -22.55 16.51 -10.04
N ALA A 692 -23.30 15.42 -10.20
CA ALA A 692 -23.74 14.57 -9.09
C ALA A 692 -22.57 13.88 -8.33
N SER A 693 -21.41 13.72 -8.98
CA SER A 693 -20.21 13.09 -8.40
C SER A 693 -19.29 14.09 -7.68
N LEU A 694 -19.59 15.40 -7.75
CA LEU A 694 -18.95 16.42 -6.91
C LEU A 694 -19.49 16.37 -5.47
N SER A 695 -18.72 16.86 -4.50
CA SER A 695 -19.19 17.02 -3.12
C SER A 695 -20.49 17.85 -3.07
N PRO A 696 -21.50 17.50 -2.23
CA PRO A 696 -22.84 18.09 -2.31
C PRO A 696 -22.85 19.61 -2.21
N TRP A 697 -22.05 20.16 -1.30
CA TRP A 697 -21.93 21.61 -1.06
C TRP A 697 -21.42 22.42 -2.26
N LEU A 698 -20.80 21.79 -3.27
CA LEU A 698 -20.37 22.48 -4.49
C LEU A 698 -21.46 22.53 -5.56
N ARG A 699 -22.46 21.64 -5.51
CA ARG A 699 -23.35 21.36 -6.65
C ARG A 699 -24.23 22.54 -7.04
N GLU A 700 -24.69 23.33 -6.06
CA GLU A 700 -25.48 24.54 -6.31
C GLU A 700 -24.68 25.68 -6.96
N PHE A 701 -23.35 25.62 -6.91
CA PHE A 701 -22.44 26.66 -7.40
C PHE A 701 -21.85 26.34 -8.79
N VAL A 702 -22.34 25.30 -9.47
CA VAL A 702 -21.82 24.82 -10.77
C VAL A 702 -22.55 25.45 -11.95
N TYR A 703 -21.87 26.40 -12.61
CA TYR A 703 -22.30 27.03 -13.85
C TYR A 703 -21.69 26.34 -15.08
N VAL A 704 -22.51 25.72 -15.93
CA VAL A 704 -22.04 25.17 -17.22
C VAL A 704 -21.93 26.31 -18.23
N ASN A 705 -20.75 26.47 -18.85
CA ASN A 705 -20.45 27.58 -19.75
C ASN A 705 -19.96 27.06 -21.11
N ASP A 706 -20.74 27.32 -22.17
CA ASP A 706 -20.41 26.94 -23.55
C ASP A 706 -19.38 27.87 -24.23
N LYS A 707 -19.31 29.13 -23.81
CA LYS A 707 -18.44 30.15 -24.42
C LYS A 707 -17.43 30.68 -23.40
N PHE A 708 -16.14 30.58 -23.70
CA PHE A 708 -15.07 30.99 -22.77
C PHE A 708 -15.20 32.45 -22.27
N GLY A 709 -15.66 33.38 -23.12
CA GLY A 709 -15.88 34.78 -22.71
C GLY A 709 -16.92 34.98 -21.61
N THR A 710 -17.90 34.06 -21.47
CA THR A 710 -18.88 34.11 -20.37
C THR A 710 -18.24 33.75 -19.03
N VAL A 711 -17.30 32.79 -19.03
CA VAL A 711 -16.47 32.45 -17.87
C VAL A 711 -15.64 33.66 -17.45
N LEU A 712 -14.89 34.29 -18.37
CA LEU A 712 -14.08 35.48 -18.06
C LEU A 712 -14.92 36.64 -17.49
N THR A 713 -16.11 36.88 -18.05
CA THR A 713 -17.04 37.90 -17.55
C THR A 713 -17.52 37.59 -16.13
N SER A 714 -17.81 36.32 -15.83
CA SER A 714 -18.19 35.88 -14.50
C SER A 714 -17.04 36.02 -13.49
N LEU A 715 -15.83 35.60 -13.85
CA LEU A 715 -14.62 35.74 -13.02
C LEU A 715 -14.33 37.20 -12.69
N MET A 716 -14.40 38.10 -13.68
CA MET A 716 -14.20 39.53 -13.47
C MET A 716 -15.26 40.12 -12.53
N ARG A 717 -16.54 39.78 -12.71
CA ARG A 717 -17.62 40.20 -11.80
C ARG A 717 -17.41 39.69 -10.38
N PHE A 718 -17.06 38.41 -10.23
CA PHE A 718 -16.80 37.77 -8.94
C PHE A 718 -15.68 38.50 -8.17
N PHE A 719 -14.48 38.62 -8.75
CA PHE A 719 -13.37 39.28 -8.05
C PHE A 719 -13.57 40.79 -7.87
N TYR A 720 -14.31 41.47 -8.77
CA TYR A 720 -14.72 42.85 -8.55
C TYR A 720 -15.60 42.99 -7.30
N SER A 721 -16.59 42.10 -7.12
CA SER A 721 -17.47 42.09 -5.93
C SER A 721 -16.77 41.80 -4.60
N LYS A 722 -15.51 41.35 -4.64
CA LYS A 722 -14.68 41.04 -3.46
C LYS A 722 -13.53 42.02 -3.27
N LYS A 723 -13.50 43.17 -3.97
CA LYS A 723 -12.42 44.17 -3.84
C LYS A 723 -12.27 44.70 -2.41
N ASP A 724 -13.38 44.95 -1.71
CA ASP A 724 -13.32 45.49 -0.35
C ASP A 724 -12.82 44.44 0.67
N MET A 725 -12.95 43.15 0.36
CA MET A 725 -12.33 42.03 1.09
C MET A 725 -10.84 41.84 0.77
N HIS A 726 -10.22 42.65 -0.10
CA HIS A 726 -8.78 42.59 -0.41
C HIS A 726 -7.92 43.62 0.36
N GLN A 727 -8.50 44.52 1.16
CA GLN A 727 -7.67 45.48 1.90
C GLN A 727 -6.80 44.75 2.95
N PRO A 728 -5.49 45.03 3.03
CA PRO A 728 -4.66 44.51 4.10
C PRO A 728 -5.13 45.12 5.43
N VAL A 729 -5.17 44.31 6.49
CA VAL A 729 -5.46 44.82 7.84
C VAL A 729 -4.34 45.78 8.24
N SER A 730 -4.66 47.08 8.29
CA SER A 730 -3.75 48.08 8.82
C SER A 730 -3.51 47.81 10.31
N SER A 731 -2.23 47.78 10.70
CA SER A 731 -1.82 47.49 12.07
C SER A 731 -2.17 48.63 13.02
N SER A 732 -3.41 48.62 13.54
CA SER A 732 -3.89 49.56 14.55
C SER A 732 -2.94 49.55 15.75
N THR A 733 -2.29 50.69 16.00
CA THR A 733 -1.18 50.79 16.96
C THR A 733 -1.64 50.82 18.42
N THR A 734 -2.08 49.67 18.94
CA THR A 734 -2.32 49.49 20.37
C THR A 734 -1.00 49.57 21.15
N LYS A 735 -0.83 50.61 21.97
CA LYS A 735 0.32 50.75 22.86
C LYS A 735 0.24 49.71 23.99
N SER A 736 1.24 48.84 24.10
CA SER A 736 1.51 48.04 25.30
C SER A 736 2.96 48.30 25.76
N GLY A 737 3.15 48.41 27.08
CA GLY A 737 4.41 48.86 27.67
C GLY A 737 5.59 47.89 27.53
N GLN A 738 6.77 48.41 27.86
CA GLN A 738 8.01 47.64 27.99
C GLN A 738 7.89 46.58 29.10
N PHE A 739 8.51 45.42 28.92
CA PHE A 739 9.44 44.89 29.92
C PHE A 739 10.52 44.06 29.24
N GLN A 740 11.68 43.93 29.89
CA GLN A 740 12.92 43.46 29.26
C GLN A 740 13.19 41.97 29.48
N ALA A 741 13.78 41.33 28.48
CA ALA A 741 14.63 40.15 28.65
C ALA A 741 15.92 40.38 27.85
N SER A 742 17.05 40.46 28.54
CA SER A 742 18.31 40.98 27.99
C SER A 742 19.35 39.89 27.76
N ASN A 743 20.15 40.05 26.69
CA ASN A 743 21.57 39.64 26.60
C ASN A 743 21.87 38.11 26.57
N LEU A 744 22.95 37.63 25.93
CA LEU A 744 23.92 38.24 24.99
C LEU A 744 24.69 37.13 24.22
N VAL A 745 25.62 37.57 23.36
CA VAL A 745 26.79 36.84 22.78
C VAL A 745 26.53 35.99 21.52
N SER A 746 27.27 36.13 20.40
CA SER A 746 27.94 37.28 19.74
C SER A 746 28.56 36.78 18.43
N ARG A 747 28.51 37.59 17.36
CA ARG A 747 29.58 37.66 16.33
C ARG A 747 29.79 39.12 15.91
N ARG A 748 31.04 39.44 15.53
CA ARG A 748 31.55 40.82 15.40
C ARG A 748 31.50 41.31 13.95
N ASP A 749 30.90 42.49 13.77
CA ASP A 749 31.43 43.71 13.14
C ASP A 749 32.27 43.71 11.85
N LEU A 750 32.18 44.85 11.14
CA LEU A 750 33.04 45.36 10.05
C LEU A 750 32.83 44.69 8.66
N THR A 751 32.59 45.41 7.55
CA THR A 751 32.37 46.85 7.29
C THR A 751 31.40 47.06 6.10
N SER A 752 30.75 48.23 6.04
CA SER A 752 30.07 48.74 4.82
C SER A 752 31.07 49.37 3.84
N PRO A 753 30.83 49.29 2.51
CA PRO A 753 30.45 50.55 1.84
C PRO A 753 29.42 50.43 0.69
N THR A 754 28.62 51.49 0.56
CA THR A 754 28.03 52.11 -0.66
C THR A 754 27.32 51.27 -1.75
N THR A 755 26.06 51.65 -2.02
CA THR A 755 25.22 51.29 -3.19
C THR A 755 25.89 51.51 -4.56
N PRO A 756 25.54 50.71 -5.59
CA PRO A 756 24.36 51.06 -6.39
C PRO A 756 23.43 49.89 -6.79
N THR A 757 22.24 50.27 -7.24
CA THR A 757 21.12 49.41 -7.66
C THR A 757 21.48 48.45 -8.80
N GLN A 758 21.28 47.14 -8.59
CA GLN A 758 21.12 46.15 -9.66
C GLN A 758 19.95 45.20 -9.33
N ALA A 759 19.22 44.76 -10.35
CA ALA A 759 18.11 43.82 -10.19
C ALA A 759 18.64 42.38 -10.04
N VAL A 760 18.16 41.66 -9.02
CA VAL A 760 18.53 40.25 -8.80
C VAL A 760 17.92 39.38 -9.89
N PRO A 761 18.70 38.61 -10.67
CA PRO A 761 18.16 37.66 -11.63
C PRO A 761 17.47 36.50 -10.92
N ASN A 762 16.26 36.15 -11.36
CA ASN A 762 15.55 34.95 -10.87
C ASN A 762 16.27 33.68 -11.37
N PRO A 763 16.83 32.82 -10.48
CA PRO A 763 17.66 31.68 -10.88
C PRO A 763 16.88 30.48 -11.43
N PHE A 764 15.55 30.54 -11.49
CA PHE A 764 14.71 29.48 -12.08
C PHE A 764 14.09 29.92 -13.41
N ASN A 765 14.84 29.79 -14.51
CA ASN A 765 14.26 29.80 -15.85
C ASN A 765 15.05 28.93 -16.85
N THR A 766 14.35 28.39 -17.86
CA THR A 766 14.82 27.58 -19.01
C THR A 766 15.70 26.33 -18.77
N ASP A 767 16.82 26.41 -18.04
CA ASP A 767 17.87 25.38 -18.09
C ASP A 767 17.45 24.02 -17.53
N LEU A 768 16.58 24.00 -16.52
CA LEU A 768 16.04 22.76 -15.94
C LEU A 768 15.12 21.99 -16.90
N VAL A 769 14.52 22.67 -17.88
CA VAL A 769 13.70 22.03 -18.92
C VAL A 769 14.58 21.51 -20.06
N GLN A 770 15.57 22.31 -20.49
CA GLN A 770 16.49 21.92 -21.58
C GLN A 770 17.44 20.77 -21.17
N SER A 771 17.91 20.75 -19.91
CA SER A 771 18.73 19.65 -19.39
C SER A 771 17.96 18.32 -19.30
N TYR A 772 16.67 18.35 -18.91
CA TYR A 772 15.82 17.16 -18.96
C TYR A 772 15.56 16.67 -20.39
N ALA A 773 15.26 17.58 -21.33
CA ALA A 773 14.99 17.22 -22.73
C ALA A 773 16.18 16.51 -23.39
N ARG A 774 17.43 16.94 -23.11
CA ARG A 774 18.65 16.32 -23.65
C ARG A 774 18.95 14.92 -23.10
N SER A 775 18.28 14.47 -22.02
CA SER A 775 18.58 13.19 -21.36
C SER A 775 18.01 11.94 -22.03
N LYS A 776 17.21 12.08 -23.10
CA LYS A 776 16.47 10.97 -23.74
C LYS A 776 16.44 11.01 -25.27
N GLY A 777 17.51 11.50 -25.91
CA GLY A 777 17.56 11.54 -27.37
C GLY A 777 18.97 11.58 -27.95
N ASP A 778 19.67 10.44 -27.93
CA ASP A 778 20.25 9.90 -29.16
C ASP A 778 20.44 8.37 -29.05
N SER A 779 20.33 7.67 -30.17
CA SER A 779 20.64 6.25 -30.33
C SER A 779 20.99 5.94 -31.80
N SER A 780 21.77 6.80 -32.43
CA SER A 780 22.20 6.72 -33.83
C SER A 780 23.72 6.84 -33.91
N SER A 781 24.36 6.05 -34.76
CA SER A 781 25.81 6.06 -34.93
C SER A 781 26.30 7.15 -35.87
N GLU A 782 27.41 7.80 -35.53
CA GLU A 782 28.36 8.27 -36.56
C GLU A 782 29.81 8.14 -36.06
N ARG A 783 30.75 7.90 -36.98
CA ARG A 783 32.17 7.69 -36.69
C ARG A 783 32.98 8.86 -37.22
N LEU A 784 33.89 9.41 -36.41
CA LEU A 784 35.07 10.14 -36.89
C LEU A 784 36.32 9.69 -36.15
N SER A 785 37.47 9.88 -36.79
CA SER A 785 38.73 9.14 -36.58
C SER A 785 39.81 9.92 -35.84
N ASP A 786 40.76 9.18 -35.26
CA ASP A 786 42.17 9.48 -34.98
C ASP A 786 42.62 10.95 -34.86
N SER A 787 43.39 11.33 -33.82
CA SER A 787 44.75 10.80 -33.70
C SER A 787 45.51 11.28 -32.44
N GLN A 788 46.54 10.51 -32.03
CA GLN A 788 47.75 10.91 -31.26
C GLN A 788 47.54 11.67 -29.91
N ARG A 789 47.88 11.13 -28.74
CA ARG A 789 49.26 10.74 -28.32
C ARG A 789 49.29 9.74 -27.15
N THR A 790 50.46 9.14 -26.95
CA THR A 790 50.83 8.08 -25.98
C THR A 790 51.97 8.58 -25.04
N PRO A 791 52.64 7.74 -24.21
CA PRO A 791 52.11 6.87 -23.13
C PRO A 791 52.89 6.98 -21.78
N VAL A 792 52.31 6.49 -20.68
CA VAL A 792 53.07 5.99 -19.50
C VAL A 792 52.39 4.73 -18.95
N ALA A 793 53.14 3.79 -18.38
CA ALA A 793 52.69 2.42 -18.04
C ALA A 793 52.84 2.06 -16.54
N LYS A 794 52.57 0.77 -16.22
CA LYS A 794 52.48 0.10 -14.89
C LYS A 794 51.11 0.28 -14.21
N GLY A 795 50.35 -0.75 -13.82
CA GLY A 795 50.50 -2.20 -14.01
C GLY A 795 50.89 -2.97 -12.74
N LYS A 796 50.01 -3.87 -12.29
CA LYS A 796 50.25 -5.01 -11.37
C LYS A 796 49.17 -6.07 -11.63
N ARG A 797 49.54 -7.36 -11.64
CA ARG A 797 48.61 -8.50 -11.71
C ARG A 797 48.19 -8.94 -10.30
N SER A 798 47.14 -9.76 -10.20
CA SER A 798 46.88 -10.54 -8.99
C SER A 798 47.97 -11.58 -8.75
N ILE A 799 48.03 -12.07 -7.52
CA ILE A 799 48.84 -13.20 -7.06
C ILE A 799 47.94 -14.45 -6.91
N PHE A 800 48.54 -15.64 -6.93
CA PHE A 800 47.92 -16.98 -6.89
C PHE A 800 47.24 -17.48 -8.18
N ASP A 801 48.09 -17.82 -9.16
CA ASP A 801 48.04 -19.12 -9.86
C ASP A 801 49.42 -19.77 -9.64
N VAL A 802 49.53 -20.92 -8.95
CA VAL A 802 50.76 -21.76 -8.93
C VAL A 802 50.44 -23.20 -8.48
N LEU A 803 51.12 -24.18 -9.10
CA LEU A 803 51.27 -25.61 -8.74
C LEU A 803 50.02 -26.50 -8.79
N ASP A 804 50.03 -27.72 -9.37
CA ASP A 804 50.88 -28.41 -10.37
C ASP A 804 49.89 -29.34 -11.15
N ASP A 805 49.90 -29.54 -12.47
CA ASP A 805 50.89 -30.05 -13.45
C ASP A 805 51.05 -31.60 -13.50
N GLU A 806 51.55 -32.10 -14.65
CA GLU A 806 51.70 -33.52 -15.09
C GLU A 806 50.38 -34.24 -15.55
N ASP A 807 50.32 -34.98 -16.67
CA ASP A 807 51.35 -35.29 -17.69
C ASP A 807 50.80 -35.51 -19.14
N GLU A 808 51.70 -35.71 -20.11
CA GLU A 808 51.48 -35.72 -21.57
C GLU A 808 50.64 -36.89 -22.14
N ASN A 809 50.00 -36.65 -23.30
CA ASN A 809 50.40 -37.33 -24.56
C ASN A 809 49.85 -36.69 -25.86
N LYS A 810 50.59 -36.90 -26.95
CA LYS A 810 50.34 -36.49 -28.37
C LYS A 810 50.18 -37.79 -29.23
N PRO A 811 50.06 -37.81 -30.59
CA PRO A 811 50.25 -36.74 -31.59
C PRO A 811 49.24 -36.70 -32.78
N ASN A 812 49.46 -35.77 -33.73
CA ASN A 812 49.12 -35.83 -35.18
C ASN A 812 47.62 -35.81 -35.61
N THR A 813 47.20 -35.28 -36.77
CA THR A 813 47.88 -34.48 -37.83
C THR A 813 46.89 -33.58 -38.60
N SER A 814 47.45 -32.53 -39.23
CA SER A 814 46.93 -31.68 -40.32
C SER A 814 45.74 -32.15 -41.18
N HIS A 815 44.84 -31.21 -41.53
CA HIS A 815 44.84 -30.63 -42.89
C HIS A 815 44.16 -29.24 -42.95
N ASP A 816 44.39 -28.51 -44.04
CA ASP A 816 44.17 -27.06 -44.18
C ASP A 816 43.77 -26.66 -45.63
N LEU A 817 43.36 -25.39 -45.82
CA LEU A 817 43.25 -24.61 -47.07
C LEU A 817 42.11 -24.86 -48.10
N ALA A 818 41.16 -23.92 -48.11
CA ALA A 818 40.84 -22.93 -49.17
C ALA A 818 40.54 -23.30 -50.65
N ALA A 819 39.50 -22.65 -51.23
CA ALA A 819 39.45 -22.13 -52.62
C ALA A 819 38.23 -21.20 -52.88
N GLY A 820 38.29 -20.29 -53.87
CA GLY A 820 37.11 -19.72 -54.57
C GLY A 820 36.93 -18.18 -54.61
N PRO A 821 37.26 -17.50 -55.75
CA PRO A 821 37.04 -16.05 -55.95
C PRO A 821 36.22 -15.66 -57.21
N SER A 822 36.04 -14.34 -57.41
CA SER A 822 35.78 -13.61 -58.70
C SER A 822 34.33 -13.36 -59.18
N GLY A 823 34.10 -12.19 -59.81
CA GLY A 823 32.91 -11.83 -60.60
C GLY A 823 32.53 -10.33 -60.53
N THR A 824 32.23 -9.66 -61.66
CA THR A 824 32.16 -8.18 -61.72
C THR A 824 31.10 -7.59 -62.69
N THR A 825 30.53 -6.43 -62.29
CA THR A 825 30.01 -5.29 -63.10
C THR A 825 28.75 -5.36 -64.01
N LEU A 826 27.93 -4.27 -63.90
CA LEU A 826 27.18 -3.55 -64.95
C LEU A 826 25.90 -4.21 -65.55
N SER A 827 24.87 -3.49 -66.08
CA SER A 827 24.64 -2.03 -66.31
C SER A 827 23.15 -1.67 -66.60
N GLN A 828 22.74 -0.42 -66.30
CA GLN A 828 21.69 0.41 -66.98
C GLN A 828 20.20 -0.07 -66.96
N SER A 829 19.15 0.75 -67.14
CA SER A 829 18.87 2.21 -66.95
C SER A 829 17.33 2.49 -67.07
N ILE A 830 16.88 3.78 -67.04
CA ILE A 830 15.59 4.37 -67.57
C ILE A 830 14.72 5.21 -66.58
N THR A 831 14.71 6.53 -66.84
CA THR A 831 13.74 7.66 -66.68
C THR A 831 12.63 7.81 -65.61
N ASN A 832 12.55 9.04 -65.07
CA ASN A 832 11.39 9.83 -64.51
C ASN A 832 10.29 10.20 -65.56
N PRO A 833 9.17 10.95 -65.31
CA PRO A 833 8.53 11.48 -64.06
C PRO A 833 6.94 11.38 -63.98
N ASN A 834 6.35 12.00 -62.93
CA ASN A 834 5.02 12.70 -62.73
C ASN A 834 4.10 13.10 -63.95
N PRO A 835 2.83 13.63 -63.82
CA PRO A 835 2.01 14.08 -62.63
C PRO A 835 0.44 13.85 -62.63
N SER A 836 -0.24 14.31 -61.54
CA SER A 836 -1.52 15.11 -61.44
C SER A 836 -2.96 14.64 -61.83
N SER A 837 -3.94 15.10 -61.03
CA SER A 837 -5.38 15.45 -61.35
C SER A 837 -6.39 14.31 -61.63
N SER A 838 -7.73 14.42 -61.50
CA SER A 838 -8.65 15.30 -60.71
C SER A 838 -10.10 14.73 -60.74
N HIS A 839 -11.09 15.47 -60.17
CA HIS A 839 -12.58 15.36 -60.31
C HIS A 839 -13.44 14.81 -59.15
N SER A 840 -14.37 15.66 -58.72
CA SER A 840 -15.75 15.37 -58.26
C SER A 840 -16.73 15.84 -59.38
N PRO A 841 -18.06 15.58 -59.37
CA PRO A 841 -19.05 15.90 -58.32
C PRO A 841 -19.78 14.62 -57.81
N THR A 842 -21.10 14.44 -57.51
CA THR A 842 -22.36 15.20 -57.71
C THR A 842 -23.45 14.82 -56.66
N SER A 843 -24.74 14.97 -57.00
CA SER A 843 -25.98 14.88 -56.18
C SER A 843 -26.69 13.51 -56.34
N SER A 844 -27.83 13.16 -55.68
CA SER A 844 -29.00 13.96 -55.25
C SER A 844 -29.95 13.20 -54.28
N ASP A 845 -30.55 13.92 -53.32
CA ASP A 845 -32.02 13.98 -52.99
C ASP A 845 -32.81 12.70 -52.53
N ILE A 846 -33.94 12.72 -51.77
CA ILE A 846 -34.79 13.80 -51.18
C ILE A 846 -35.72 13.32 -50.01
N PHE A 847 -36.15 14.24 -49.13
CA PHE A 847 -37.33 14.25 -48.19
C PHE A 847 -37.47 13.27 -46.98
N VAL A 848 -38.44 13.43 -46.03
CA VAL A 848 -38.68 14.50 -45.02
C VAL A 848 -39.95 14.29 -44.13
N LYS A 849 -39.81 14.36 -42.78
CA LYS A 849 -40.85 14.68 -41.72
C LYS A 849 -42.07 13.71 -41.51
N PRO A 850 -42.95 13.91 -40.48
CA PRO A 850 -42.74 14.23 -39.04
C PRO A 850 -43.74 13.51 -38.05
N SER A 851 -43.87 14.05 -36.82
CA SER A 851 -45.02 13.97 -35.85
C SER A 851 -45.04 12.84 -34.80
N SER A 852 -45.81 12.92 -33.70
CA SER A 852 -45.82 13.88 -32.54
C SER A 852 -46.79 13.43 -31.42
N THR A 853 -46.91 14.19 -30.31
CA THR A 853 -47.76 13.99 -29.09
C THR A 853 -47.21 12.94 -28.09
N ASN A 854 -47.09 13.15 -26.76
CA ASN A 854 -47.83 13.85 -25.67
C ASN A 854 -48.90 12.98 -24.98
N PHE A 855 -48.66 12.53 -23.73
CA PHE A 855 -49.36 13.04 -22.50
C PHE A 855 -49.03 12.26 -21.19
N SER A 856 -49.26 12.94 -20.05
CA SER A 856 -49.68 12.43 -18.71
C SER A 856 -48.80 11.57 -17.78
N ARG A 857 -48.59 12.11 -16.56
CA ARG A 857 -48.63 11.44 -15.23
C ARG A 857 -50.09 11.51 -14.67
N PRO A 858 -50.47 11.11 -13.43
CA PRO A 858 -49.77 10.46 -12.30
C PRO A 858 -50.54 9.25 -11.68
N SER A 859 -50.12 8.81 -10.47
CA SER A 859 -50.87 8.14 -9.36
C SER A 859 -50.02 6.98 -8.77
N THR A 860 -49.52 6.94 -7.53
CA THR A 860 -50.06 7.09 -6.14
C THR A 860 -50.62 5.80 -5.51
N SER A 861 -50.43 5.67 -4.18
CA SER A 861 -50.98 4.65 -3.25
C SER A 861 -50.40 3.21 -3.33
N SER A 862 -50.54 2.34 -2.30
CA SER A 862 -50.00 2.41 -0.90
C SER A 862 -50.38 1.13 -0.10
N VAL A 863 -49.88 1.02 1.16
CA VAL A 863 -50.40 0.19 2.28
C VAL A 863 -50.05 -1.33 2.33
N ALA A 864 -49.76 -1.76 3.58
CA ALA A 864 -49.69 -3.13 4.17
C ALA A 864 -48.65 -4.15 3.62
N ARG A 865 -47.92 -4.97 4.42
CA ARG A 865 -47.93 -5.39 5.85
C ARG A 865 -48.70 -6.69 6.22
N ALA A 866 -48.13 -7.84 5.87
CA ALA A 866 -48.16 -9.12 6.61
C ALA A 866 -46.98 -9.98 6.06
N SER A 867 -46.10 -10.68 6.80
CA SER A 867 -46.09 -11.43 8.08
C SER A 867 -46.56 -12.89 7.98
N SER A 868 -45.72 -13.84 8.44
CA SER A 868 -45.95 -15.29 8.59
C SER A 868 -46.23 -16.11 7.30
N SER A 869 -45.87 -17.40 7.18
CA SER A 869 -45.03 -18.28 8.02
C SER A 869 -44.54 -19.53 7.24
N SER A 870 -43.79 -20.38 7.95
CA SER A 870 -43.16 -21.67 7.62
C SER A 870 -44.02 -22.79 6.99
N VAL A 871 -43.35 -23.95 6.78
CA VAL A 871 -43.80 -25.28 6.25
C VAL A 871 -43.58 -25.42 4.74
N ALA A 872 -42.61 -26.16 4.17
CA ALA A 872 -41.89 -27.43 4.44
C ALA A 872 -42.39 -28.63 3.59
N ASN A 873 -41.44 -29.25 2.86
CA ASN A 873 -41.43 -30.56 2.20
C ASN A 873 -42.68 -31.09 1.45
N SER A 874 -42.52 -31.37 0.15
CA SER A 874 -42.42 -32.76 -0.33
C SER A 874 -42.06 -32.87 -1.83
N ASN A 875 -41.62 -34.05 -2.27
CA ASN A 875 -41.13 -34.34 -3.63
C ASN A 875 -42.26 -34.68 -4.61
N ALA A 876 -42.09 -34.33 -5.89
CA ALA A 876 -42.32 -35.25 -7.02
C ALA A 876 -41.75 -34.69 -8.34
N ALA A 877 -41.20 -35.56 -9.20
CA ALA A 877 -40.50 -35.16 -10.42
C ALA A 877 -41.40 -35.13 -11.68
N LYS A 878 -41.05 -34.24 -12.62
CA LYS A 878 -41.18 -34.51 -14.07
C LYS A 878 -40.02 -33.84 -14.82
N LYS A 879 -39.36 -34.59 -15.72
CA LYS A 879 -38.17 -34.15 -16.47
C LYS A 879 -38.55 -33.76 -17.90
N SER A 880 -38.00 -32.65 -18.39
CA SER A 880 -37.84 -32.36 -19.82
C SER A 880 -36.43 -31.80 -20.05
N LYS A 881 -35.69 -32.35 -21.03
CA LYS A 881 -34.27 -32.02 -21.27
C LYS A 881 -34.12 -30.79 -22.18
N LEU A 882 -33.17 -29.92 -21.87
CA LEU A 882 -32.22 -29.38 -22.85
C LEU A 882 -30.90 -29.08 -22.13
N SER A 883 -29.76 -29.13 -22.85
CA SER A 883 -28.45 -29.36 -22.21
C SER A 883 -27.38 -28.32 -22.56
N VAL A 884 -26.77 -27.74 -21.52
CA VAL A 884 -25.42 -27.15 -21.56
C VAL A 884 -24.67 -27.66 -20.32
N LYS A 885 -23.46 -28.21 -20.48
CA LYS A 885 -22.65 -28.72 -19.38
C LYS A 885 -21.80 -27.60 -18.76
N PRO A 886 -21.82 -27.37 -17.42
CA PRO A 886 -20.64 -26.88 -16.72
C PRO A 886 -19.59 -28.01 -16.64
N LEU A 887 -18.29 -27.69 -16.69
CA LEU A 887 -17.25 -28.67 -16.37
C LEU A 887 -17.11 -28.80 -14.85
N SER A 888 -17.75 -29.82 -14.29
CA SER A 888 -17.36 -30.36 -12.98
C SER A 888 -16.04 -31.12 -13.15
N ILE A 889 -14.96 -30.64 -12.53
CA ILE A 889 -13.74 -31.44 -12.37
C ILE A 889 -14.08 -32.56 -11.39
N ASN A 890 -14.08 -33.80 -11.88
CA ASN A 890 -14.34 -34.97 -11.05
C ASN A 890 -13.06 -35.29 -10.26
N VAL A 891 -13.06 -35.00 -8.97
CA VAL A 891 -11.99 -35.46 -8.07
C VAL A 891 -12.21 -36.96 -7.87
N ASN A 892 -11.50 -37.79 -8.65
CA ASN A 892 -11.49 -39.22 -8.42
C ASN A 892 -10.73 -39.51 -7.12
N GLU A 893 -11.45 -40.01 -6.11
CA GLU A 893 -10.86 -40.58 -4.91
C GLU A 893 -10.17 -41.92 -5.24
N SER A 894 -8.96 -41.84 -5.77
CA SER A 894 -7.99 -42.93 -5.59
C SER A 894 -7.47 -42.85 -4.15
N PRO A 895 -7.50 -43.93 -3.35
CA PRO A 895 -6.96 -43.90 -2.00
C PRO A 895 -5.45 -43.64 -2.07
N ALA A 896 -5.02 -42.47 -1.61
CA ALA A 896 -3.61 -42.12 -1.56
C ALA A 896 -2.88 -43.04 -0.59
N LEU A 897 -1.79 -43.66 -1.04
CA LEU A 897 -0.92 -44.48 -0.18
C LEU A 897 -0.39 -43.60 0.97
N PRO A 898 -0.51 -44.03 2.24
CA PRO A 898 -0.08 -43.23 3.38
C PRO A 898 1.43 -42.99 3.33
N TRP A 899 1.83 -41.73 3.54
CA TRP A 899 3.24 -41.34 3.49
C TRP A 899 3.90 -41.58 4.85
N VAL A 900 5.06 -42.24 4.83
CA VAL A 900 5.85 -42.57 6.03
C VAL A 900 7.23 -41.93 5.87
N THR A 901 7.70 -41.23 6.90
CA THR A 901 9.02 -40.57 6.88
C THR A 901 10.16 -41.58 6.74
N VAL A 902 11.39 -41.09 6.58
CA VAL A 902 12.60 -41.94 6.61
C VAL A 902 12.84 -42.47 8.03
N GLU A 903 12.52 -41.67 9.05
CA GLU A 903 12.79 -41.95 10.46
C GLU A 903 11.77 -42.92 11.06
N GLU A 904 10.47 -42.74 10.80
CA GLU A 904 9.42 -43.72 11.17
C GLU A 904 9.71 -45.07 10.52
N PHE A 905 10.03 -45.09 9.23
CA PHE A 905 10.41 -46.31 8.51
C PHE A 905 11.59 -47.04 9.16
N PHE A 906 12.67 -46.33 9.51
CA PHE A 906 13.80 -46.96 10.19
C PHE A 906 13.47 -47.34 11.65
N SER A 907 12.59 -46.60 12.32
CA SER A 907 12.07 -46.94 13.66
C SER A 907 11.30 -48.26 13.62
N ASP A 908 10.32 -48.39 12.73
CA ASP A 908 9.45 -49.58 12.63
C ASP A 908 10.15 -50.78 12.00
N ALA A 909 10.98 -50.59 10.96
CA ALA A 909 11.84 -51.66 10.46
C ALA A 909 12.80 -52.20 11.53
N THR A 910 13.23 -51.37 12.50
CA THR A 910 14.06 -51.82 13.64
C THR A 910 13.25 -52.55 14.72
N LYS A 911 11.93 -52.35 14.79
CA LYS A 911 11.03 -53.11 15.70
C LYS A 911 10.62 -54.46 15.12
N VAL A 912 10.73 -54.64 13.79
CA VAL A 912 10.20 -55.80 13.06
C VAL A 912 11.30 -56.74 12.51
N LEU A 913 12.49 -56.23 12.16
CA LEU A 913 13.59 -57.05 11.62
C LEU A 913 14.66 -57.36 12.68
N ASN A 914 15.16 -58.59 12.67
CA ASN A 914 16.33 -58.97 13.48
C ASN A 914 17.62 -58.31 12.95
N LYS A 915 18.68 -58.31 13.77
CA LYS A 915 19.92 -57.58 13.51
C LYS A 915 20.61 -57.99 12.19
N ASP A 916 20.52 -59.26 11.84
CA ASP A 916 21.20 -59.84 10.68
C ASP A 916 20.40 -59.59 9.38
N ARG A 917 19.09 -59.86 9.36
CA ARG A 917 18.21 -59.48 8.23
C ARG A 917 18.20 -57.98 7.98
N LYS A 918 18.32 -57.16 9.03
CA LYS A 918 18.50 -55.71 8.90
C LYS A 918 19.80 -55.39 8.16
N LYS A 919 20.91 -56.07 8.48
CA LYS A 919 22.21 -55.87 7.81
C LYS A 919 22.15 -56.31 6.34
N GLU A 920 21.55 -57.45 6.04
CA GLU A 920 21.31 -57.94 4.67
C GLU A 920 20.49 -56.95 3.85
N LEU A 921 19.34 -56.49 4.37
CA LEU A 921 18.46 -55.54 3.69
C LEU A 921 19.15 -54.19 3.43
N PHE A 922 20.04 -53.73 4.32
CA PHE A 922 20.85 -52.53 4.10
C PHE A 922 21.95 -52.72 3.04
N VAL A 923 22.55 -53.91 2.93
CA VAL A 923 23.50 -54.24 1.86
C VAL A 923 22.78 -54.27 0.51
N PHE A 924 21.66 -55.00 0.42
CA PHE A 924 20.82 -55.06 -0.78
C PHE A 924 20.33 -53.67 -1.23
N LEU A 925 19.85 -52.82 -0.30
CA LEU A 925 19.44 -51.45 -0.62
C LEU A 925 20.59 -50.61 -1.19
N LYS A 926 21.81 -50.78 -0.68
CA LYS A 926 22.99 -50.08 -1.16
C LYS A 926 23.40 -50.57 -2.55
N GLU A 927 23.36 -51.87 -2.78
CA GLU A 927 23.69 -52.50 -4.07
C GLU A 927 22.66 -52.15 -5.15
N TYR A 928 21.36 -52.24 -4.86
CA TYR A 928 20.28 -51.83 -5.76
C TYR A 928 20.31 -50.33 -6.06
N SER A 929 20.63 -49.48 -5.08
CA SER A 929 20.78 -48.04 -5.32
C SER A 929 22.02 -47.71 -6.17
N ASN A 930 23.08 -48.50 -6.07
CA ASN A 930 24.29 -48.35 -6.90
C ASN A 930 24.10 -48.93 -8.31
N ALA A 931 23.29 -49.99 -8.48
CA ALA A 931 23.03 -50.63 -9.77
C ALA A 931 22.35 -49.69 -10.80
N LYS A 932 21.75 -48.58 -10.35
CA LYS A 932 21.08 -47.57 -11.20
C LYS A 932 21.97 -46.94 -12.29
N THR A 933 23.28 -47.14 -12.25
CA THR A 933 24.21 -46.63 -13.27
C THR A 933 24.59 -47.65 -14.36
N ASN A 934 24.20 -48.92 -14.25
CA ASN A 934 24.51 -49.97 -15.23
C ASN A 934 23.23 -50.66 -15.73
N ALA A 935 22.97 -50.58 -17.04
CA ALA A 935 21.76 -51.12 -17.65
C ALA A 935 21.68 -52.66 -17.54
N ASP A 936 22.78 -53.35 -17.83
CA ASP A 936 22.84 -54.83 -17.96
C ASP A 936 23.01 -55.60 -16.63
N SER A 937 22.61 -55.00 -15.50
CA SER A 937 22.68 -55.67 -14.20
C SER A 937 21.45 -56.54 -13.93
N GLU A 938 21.63 -57.83 -13.58
CA GLU A 938 20.53 -58.69 -13.12
C GLU A 938 19.78 -58.12 -11.91
N LEU A 939 20.45 -57.32 -11.08
CA LEU A 939 19.83 -56.61 -9.94
C LEU A 939 18.84 -55.52 -10.37
N ASN A 940 18.92 -55.04 -11.61
CA ASN A 940 18.03 -54.02 -12.16
C ASN A 940 16.65 -54.60 -12.56
N ASN A 941 16.53 -55.93 -12.62
CA ASN A 941 15.29 -56.62 -12.92
C ASN A 941 14.26 -56.43 -11.78
N PHE A 942 13.17 -55.71 -12.08
CA PHE A 942 12.10 -55.40 -11.13
C PHE A 942 11.53 -56.65 -10.41
N LYS A 943 11.47 -57.80 -11.09
CA LYS A 943 10.97 -59.04 -10.50
C LYS A 943 11.88 -59.53 -9.36
N THR A 944 13.19 -59.56 -9.59
CA THR A 944 14.20 -59.92 -8.58
C THR A 944 14.17 -58.96 -7.38
N PHE A 945 13.91 -57.67 -7.62
CA PHE A 945 13.74 -56.68 -6.55
C PHE A 945 12.52 -56.97 -5.67
N ILE A 946 11.36 -57.28 -6.26
CA ILE A 946 10.15 -57.67 -5.50
C ILE A 946 10.37 -58.98 -4.73
N GLU A 947 10.93 -60.01 -5.37
CA GLU A 947 11.18 -61.32 -4.74
C GLU A 947 12.14 -61.20 -3.55
N THR A 948 13.17 -60.37 -3.66
CA THR A 948 14.10 -60.07 -2.55
C THR A 948 13.44 -59.25 -1.45
N LEU A 949 12.56 -58.31 -1.82
CA LEU A 949 11.82 -57.50 -0.84
C LEU A 949 10.83 -58.35 -0.03
N GLU A 950 10.07 -59.25 -0.66
CA GLU A 950 9.19 -60.20 0.04
C GLU A 950 9.97 -61.22 0.88
N LEU A 951 11.18 -61.63 0.47
CA LEU A 951 12.03 -62.54 1.25
C LEU A 951 12.45 -61.94 2.61
N HIS A 952 12.86 -60.67 2.63
CA HIS A 952 13.28 -59.98 3.86
C HIS A 952 12.10 -59.38 4.64
N LEU A 953 11.07 -58.89 3.95
CA LEU A 953 9.82 -58.32 4.50
C LEU A 953 8.60 -59.07 3.94
N PRO A 954 8.18 -60.21 4.52
CA PRO A 954 7.04 -60.98 4.01
C PRO A 954 5.75 -60.15 3.94
N SER A 955 5.13 -60.06 2.77
CA SER A 955 3.93 -59.23 2.53
C SER A 955 2.66 -59.73 3.25
N ALA A 956 2.67 -60.99 3.70
CA ALA A 956 1.58 -61.62 4.44
C ALA A 956 1.43 -61.13 5.90
N HIS A 957 2.40 -60.38 6.45
CA HIS A 957 2.36 -59.91 7.84
C HIS A 957 1.90 -58.45 7.92
N VAL A 958 0.84 -58.16 8.69
CA VAL A 958 0.29 -56.79 8.83
C VAL A 958 1.35 -55.76 9.26
N LYS A 959 2.33 -56.18 10.08
CA LYS A 959 3.42 -55.33 10.58
C LYS A 959 4.52 -55.01 9.55
N THR A 960 4.49 -55.60 8.36
CA THR A 960 5.44 -55.34 7.26
C THR A 960 4.78 -54.67 6.04
N GLN A 961 3.45 -54.74 5.89
CA GLN A 961 2.74 -54.18 4.73
C GLN A 961 2.96 -52.66 4.55
N HIS A 962 2.95 -51.89 5.64
CA HIS A 962 3.23 -50.44 5.57
C HIS A 962 4.70 -50.13 5.22
N LEU A 963 5.63 -51.04 5.52
CA LEU A 963 7.04 -50.87 5.16
C LEU A 963 7.24 -51.03 3.65
N HIS A 964 6.51 -51.94 2.97
CA HIS A 964 6.52 -52.06 1.50
C HIS A 964 6.18 -50.73 0.82
N ILE A 965 5.11 -50.06 1.26
CA ILE A 965 4.70 -48.74 0.75
C ILE A 965 5.85 -47.72 0.89
N ALA A 966 6.56 -47.76 2.01
CA ALA A 966 7.72 -46.89 2.28
C ALA A 966 8.96 -47.19 1.43
N PHE A 967 9.03 -48.33 0.70
CA PHE A 967 10.09 -48.61 -0.28
C PHE A 967 9.91 -47.86 -1.61
N ARG A 968 8.71 -47.37 -1.94
CA ARG A 968 8.38 -46.67 -3.20
C ARG A 968 9.37 -45.55 -3.57
N ARG A 969 9.94 -44.86 -2.57
CA ARG A 969 10.95 -43.80 -2.77
C ARG A 969 12.27 -44.29 -3.37
N PHE A 970 12.66 -45.54 -3.12
CA PHE A 970 13.90 -46.13 -3.63
C PHE A 970 13.75 -46.68 -5.05
N VAL A 971 12.54 -47.03 -5.47
CA VAL A 971 12.21 -47.56 -6.80
C VAL A 971 12.45 -46.51 -7.89
N SER A 972 13.03 -46.94 -9.02
CA SER A 972 13.25 -46.12 -10.22
C SER A 972 11.93 -45.62 -10.82
N SER A 973 11.95 -44.46 -11.49
CA SER A 973 10.75 -43.84 -12.06
C SER A 973 9.98 -44.76 -13.02
N GLU A 974 10.71 -45.54 -13.82
CA GLU A 974 10.19 -46.54 -14.77
C GLU A 974 9.44 -47.70 -14.11
N HIS A 975 9.78 -48.04 -12.85
CA HIS A 975 9.19 -49.17 -12.14
C HIS A 975 8.12 -48.78 -11.10
N ARG A 976 7.89 -47.48 -10.86
CA ARG A 976 6.97 -47.01 -9.81
C ARG A 976 5.52 -47.41 -10.03
N GLU A 977 5.02 -47.37 -11.27
CA GLU A 977 3.62 -47.72 -11.56
C GLU A 977 3.32 -49.18 -11.21
N ARG A 978 4.19 -50.12 -11.65
CA ARG A 978 4.13 -51.55 -11.27
C ARG A 978 4.33 -51.79 -9.77
N PHE A 979 5.15 -50.97 -9.11
CA PHE A 979 5.35 -51.05 -7.65
C PHE A 979 4.10 -50.59 -6.88
N ASP A 980 3.39 -49.59 -7.37
CA ASP A 980 2.15 -49.10 -6.78
C ASP A 980 1.00 -50.11 -6.97
N GLU A 981 0.94 -50.77 -8.13
CA GLU A 981 0.05 -51.91 -8.37
C GLU A 981 0.32 -53.05 -7.37
N HIS A 982 1.59 -53.45 -7.20
CA HIS A 982 2.00 -54.48 -6.24
C HIS A 982 1.66 -54.09 -4.79
N CYS A 983 1.92 -52.85 -4.37
CA CYS A 983 1.52 -52.34 -3.04
C CYS A 983 0.00 -52.40 -2.85
N MET A 984 -0.78 -51.99 -3.87
CA MET A 984 -2.24 -52.09 -3.83
C MET A 984 -2.76 -53.53 -3.86
N GLU A 985 -1.99 -54.50 -4.35
CA GLU A 985 -2.33 -55.92 -4.25
C GLU A 985 -2.05 -56.45 -2.83
N ILE A 986 -0.90 -56.11 -2.23
CA ILE A 986 -0.56 -56.45 -0.84
C ILE A 986 -1.65 -55.95 0.11
N MET A 987 -2.10 -54.69 -0.04
CA MET A 987 -3.15 -54.09 0.79
C MET A 987 -4.55 -54.73 0.63
N LYS A 988 -4.75 -55.62 -0.35
CA LYS A 988 -6.01 -56.35 -0.58
C LYS A 988 -5.99 -57.78 -0.02
N ARG A 989 -4.84 -58.28 0.45
CA ARG A 989 -4.71 -59.62 1.05
C ARG A 989 -5.22 -59.56 2.49
N GLU A 990 -6.24 -60.36 2.82
CA GLU A 990 -6.76 -60.43 4.19
C GLU A 990 -5.66 -60.87 5.18
N PRO A 991 -5.64 -60.31 6.40
CA PRO A 991 -4.59 -60.57 7.37
C PRO A 991 -4.71 -61.98 7.95
N LEU A 992 -3.69 -62.80 7.74
CA LEU A 992 -3.47 -63.99 8.56
C LEU A 992 -3.08 -63.56 9.98
N SER A 993 -3.73 -64.15 10.98
CA SER A 993 -3.68 -63.78 12.40
C SER A 993 -2.36 -64.15 13.09
#